data_AF-A0AAD4HCX7-F1
#
_entry.id   AF-A0AAD4HCX7-F1
#
_cell.length_a   1.000
_cell.length_b   1.000
_cell.length_c   1.000
_cell.angle_alpha   90.00
_cell.angle_beta   90.00
_cell.angle_gamma   90.00
#
_symmetry.space_group_name_H-M   'P 1'
#
loop_
_entity.id
_entity.type
_entity.pdbx_description
1 polymer ?
#
loop_
_entity_poly.entity_id
_entity_poly.type
_entity_poly.pdbx_seq_one_letter_code
_entity_poly.pdbx_strand_id
1 'polypeptide(L)'
;MTVSSHRNGLIFHVVFIASVFDCYFTSPVVHGMLPRRAGSGEAKRVVLIVGDGLRADLLFGVNAFSFIPSSPKIVAPYLRDIIQTRGAFGLSHTRVPTESRPGHVAIIGGMYEDVSAVTKGWKTNPVHFDSIFNQSSHTFSFGSPDILPMFSQGATPGKVDTWSYDEEDEDFTKDATALDTWVLDQLQTLFQNASSNDLLDSELRADKVVFFLHLLGLDTTGHSYRPHSKEYMNNIQVVDRIVQQTEELFSDFYHDEETSFVFTADHGMSKIGNHGDGDPDNTRTPLIAWGRGIRGPMPDIIPSSHDEYSRLWQLDDFLRRDVEQADIAPLMAALLGINYPVNSVGILPDADPTRPGYLLPREGESALAQLALANAESILEHYRVKHESKAVQTILYKAFEPLEEVTQDGKPSRVSWLSKIERLISDGGWFEARRETAELIKVTLQGLRYLETYNRVLIRTIVVIAYLGWSAYASLSIFPPPAPLVSDRQRTVVILATTTILATFWALFAAERAPWTFYVYVTFPCYFWQQFALRGVPIVVQQFKSKDRRGPFVIRVLLHLVIVVVVLQCMVAAYTHRSLWSIGFVVMGILWPYASWPSHVRSQHPRLLLSWMSSCLVTSIFPLLSVNKREDLYMIMCGGAMIIIVAAGCTRLALNGAPKAAKLSEITQVLFILLAMTITASSVKSLQAKQGLSIINQSSAWLILAVSSAFPFISKAQHSTPTSRIISLFLGFGVCFVILSIKVETIVQSTRARAASQNQGYEFHTDHIRITLFLVFSSFYLEPVYRLVPIFNPFLMAALLVDIQNCRSICDLISFFATLNARLHLPPFSLFLVALTLTDGALFLLTCTITNI
;
A
#
# COMPACT_ATOMS: atom_id res chain seq x y z
N MET A 1 14.46 36.60 -2.56
CA MET A 1 14.77 35.21 -2.98
C MET A 1 13.95 34.17 -2.22
N THR A 2 13.73 34.35 -0.91
CA THR A 2 12.98 33.40 -0.05
C THR A 2 11.62 32.98 -0.62
N VAL A 3 10.72 33.93 -0.93
CA VAL A 3 9.36 33.62 -1.47
C VAL A 3 9.39 32.78 -2.78
N SER A 4 10.34 33.05 -3.67
CA SER A 4 10.51 32.29 -4.93
C SER A 4 11.01 30.87 -4.68
N SER A 5 11.91 30.66 -3.71
CA SER A 5 12.45 29.34 -3.41
C SER A 5 11.39 28.39 -2.82
N HIS A 6 10.45 28.91 -2.02
CA HIS A 6 9.39 28.12 -1.41
C HIS A 6 8.36 27.63 -2.44
N ARG A 7 7.91 28.50 -3.34
CA ARG A 7 7.00 28.12 -4.43
C ARG A 7 7.62 27.07 -5.34
N ASN A 8 8.90 27.24 -5.68
CA ASN A 8 9.63 26.30 -6.52
C ASN A 8 9.79 24.93 -5.82
N GLY A 9 10.01 24.92 -4.50
CA GLY A 9 10.04 23.71 -3.69
C GLY A 9 8.73 22.95 -3.70
N LEU A 10 7.60 23.64 -3.47
CA LEU A 10 6.28 22.99 -3.49
C LEU A 10 5.98 22.36 -4.86
N ILE A 11 6.19 23.11 -5.94
CA ILE A 11 5.96 22.61 -7.31
C ILE A 11 6.86 21.40 -7.58
N PHE A 12 8.14 21.46 -7.20
CA PHE A 12 9.08 20.35 -7.34
C PHE A 12 8.58 19.08 -6.66
N HIS A 13 8.21 19.14 -5.38
CA HIS A 13 7.77 17.94 -4.66
C HIS A 13 6.45 17.40 -5.21
N VAL A 14 5.48 18.25 -5.54
CA VAL A 14 4.20 17.82 -6.14
C VAL A 14 4.44 17.09 -7.46
N VAL A 15 5.31 17.62 -8.31
CA VAL A 15 5.68 16.97 -9.58
C VAL A 15 6.43 15.66 -9.33
N PHE A 16 7.36 15.64 -8.37
CA PHE A 16 8.22 14.47 -8.13
C PHE A 16 7.53 13.35 -7.37
N ILE A 17 6.36 13.57 -6.75
CA ILE A 17 5.47 12.48 -6.29
C ILE A 17 5.12 11.55 -7.46
N ALA A 18 4.81 12.11 -8.65
CA ALA A 18 4.51 11.33 -9.83
C ALA A 18 5.71 10.46 -10.29
N SER A 19 6.94 10.87 -9.99
CA SER A 19 8.15 10.13 -10.41
C SER A 19 8.28 8.77 -9.73
N VAL A 20 7.67 8.58 -8.55
CA VAL A 20 7.58 7.27 -7.88
C VAL A 20 6.77 6.30 -8.73
N PHE A 21 5.64 6.76 -9.28
CA PHE A 21 4.82 5.96 -10.17
C PHE A 21 5.57 5.60 -11.45
N ASP A 22 6.15 6.57 -12.14
CA ASP A 22 6.90 6.30 -13.37
C ASP A 22 8.16 5.41 -13.15
N CYS A 23 8.72 5.38 -11.93
CA CYS A 23 9.86 4.51 -11.58
C CYS A 23 9.45 3.05 -11.29
N TYR A 24 8.34 2.86 -10.58
CA TYR A 24 8.03 1.59 -9.93
C TYR A 24 6.74 0.94 -10.44
N PHE A 25 5.87 1.71 -11.09
CA PHE A 25 4.50 1.35 -11.45
C PHE A 25 4.31 1.59 -12.96
N THR A 26 4.50 0.52 -13.73
CA THR A 26 4.28 0.50 -15.18
C THR A 26 3.19 -0.51 -15.50
N SER A 27 2.22 -0.10 -16.33
CA SER A 27 1.13 -0.98 -16.75
C SER A 27 1.66 -2.32 -17.29
N PRO A 28 1.16 -3.46 -16.76
CA PRO A 28 1.46 -4.79 -17.30
C PRO A 28 0.69 -5.06 -18.59
N VAL A 29 -0.38 -4.30 -18.88
CA VAL A 29 -1.26 -4.55 -20.03
C VAL A 29 -0.57 -4.11 -21.31
N VAL A 30 -0.37 -5.07 -22.19
CA VAL A 30 0.13 -4.94 -23.56
C VAL A 30 -0.99 -5.36 -24.52
N HIS A 31 -1.07 -4.73 -25.69
CA HIS A 31 -2.05 -5.07 -26.73
C HIS A 31 -1.36 -5.67 -27.95
N GLY A 32 -2.10 -6.45 -28.76
CA GLY A 32 -1.60 -7.04 -30.00
C GLY A 32 -0.91 -8.40 -29.85
N MET A 33 -1.07 -9.06 -28.71
CA MET A 33 -0.60 -10.43 -28.49
C MET A 33 -1.52 -11.46 -29.15
N LEU A 34 -0.93 -12.57 -29.59
CA LEU A 34 -1.66 -13.71 -30.12
C LEU A 34 -2.19 -14.60 -28.98
N PRO A 35 -3.49 -14.97 -28.97
CA PRO A 35 -4.04 -15.86 -27.97
C PRO A 35 -3.48 -17.28 -28.11
N ARG A 36 -3.25 -17.95 -26.98
CA ARG A 36 -2.74 -19.33 -26.91
C ARG A 36 -3.71 -20.23 -26.18
N ARG A 37 -4.11 -21.31 -26.83
CA ARG A 37 -5.07 -22.28 -26.30
C ARG A 37 -4.38 -23.29 -25.39
N ALA A 38 -4.94 -23.55 -24.21
CA ALA A 38 -4.39 -24.53 -23.26
C ALA A 38 -4.40 -25.96 -23.82
N GLY A 39 -5.39 -26.32 -24.64
CA GLY A 39 -5.51 -27.63 -25.26
C GLY A 39 -6.94 -28.16 -25.23
N SER A 40 -7.10 -29.47 -25.05
CA SER A 40 -8.38 -30.09 -24.67
C SER A 40 -8.59 -29.93 -23.16
N GLY A 41 -9.73 -29.35 -22.77
CA GLY A 41 -10.11 -29.22 -21.37
C GLY A 41 -10.57 -30.55 -20.79
N GLU A 42 -10.39 -30.70 -19.49
CA GLU A 42 -10.86 -31.86 -18.74
C GLU A 42 -12.29 -31.68 -18.24
N ALA A 43 -12.70 -30.43 -17.95
CA ALA A 43 -13.99 -30.09 -17.37
C ALA A 43 -14.84 -29.26 -18.32
N LYS A 44 -16.16 -29.45 -18.22
CA LYS A 44 -17.13 -28.62 -18.93
C LYS A 44 -17.36 -27.29 -18.24
N ARG A 45 -17.23 -27.26 -16.92
CA ARG A 45 -17.48 -26.06 -16.12
C ARG A 45 -16.53 -25.94 -14.93
N VAL A 46 -16.16 -24.70 -14.62
CA VAL A 46 -15.36 -24.36 -13.44
C VAL A 46 -16.17 -23.44 -12.53
N VAL A 47 -16.20 -23.78 -11.24
CA VAL A 47 -16.81 -22.97 -10.19
C VAL A 47 -15.69 -22.35 -9.35
N LEU A 48 -15.50 -21.05 -9.49
CA LEU A 48 -14.58 -20.26 -8.69
C LEU A 48 -15.33 -19.66 -7.50
N ILE A 49 -14.93 -20.06 -6.29
CA ILE A 49 -15.50 -19.56 -5.03
C ILE A 49 -14.39 -18.77 -4.31
N VAL A 50 -14.65 -17.49 -4.05
CA VAL A 50 -13.70 -16.59 -3.37
C VAL A 50 -14.31 -16.14 -2.05
N GLY A 51 -13.72 -16.56 -0.92
CA GLY A 51 -14.05 -16.02 0.39
C GLY A 51 -13.17 -14.81 0.69
N ASP A 52 -13.66 -13.61 0.39
CA ASP A 52 -12.90 -12.35 0.48
C ASP A 52 -12.33 -12.16 1.90
N GLY A 53 -11.06 -11.79 2.00
CA GLY A 53 -10.38 -11.56 3.28
C GLY A 53 -10.14 -12.82 4.13
N LEU A 54 -10.29 -14.05 3.60
CA LEU A 54 -10.09 -15.30 4.33
C LEU A 54 -8.61 -15.64 4.57
N ARG A 55 -8.22 -15.74 5.83
CA ARG A 55 -6.87 -16.18 6.23
C ARG A 55 -6.69 -17.70 6.15
N ALA A 56 -5.59 -18.13 5.55
CA ALA A 56 -5.26 -19.55 5.44
C ALA A 56 -4.99 -20.25 6.79
N ASP A 57 -4.35 -19.56 7.75
CA ASP A 57 -4.03 -20.16 9.06
C ASP A 57 -5.29 -20.45 9.89
N LEU A 58 -6.29 -19.60 9.79
CA LEU A 58 -7.56 -19.77 10.51
C LEU A 58 -8.47 -20.81 9.85
N LEU A 59 -8.39 -20.96 8.53
CA LEU A 59 -9.12 -22.01 7.80
C LEU A 59 -8.51 -23.39 8.08
N PHE A 60 -7.21 -23.56 7.85
CA PHE A 60 -6.54 -24.86 7.90
C PHE A 60 -6.15 -25.30 9.32
N GLY A 61 -6.02 -24.35 10.25
CA GLY A 61 -5.52 -24.59 11.60
C GLY A 61 -6.44 -25.47 12.45
N VAL A 62 -5.83 -26.38 13.22
CA VAL A 62 -6.53 -27.11 14.28
C VAL A 62 -6.59 -26.25 15.53
N ASN A 63 -7.77 -26.13 16.14
CA ASN A 63 -8.04 -25.25 17.27
C ASN A 63 -7.65 -23.79 17.01
N ALA A 64 -7.82 -23.31 15.78
CA ALA A 64 -7.45 -21.97 15.34
C ALA A 64 -8.04 -20.85 16.22
N PHE A 65 -9.19 -21.11 16.85
CA PHE A 65 -9.87 -20.18 17.75
C PHE A 65 -9.95 -20.69 19.20
N SER A 66 -8.92 -21.40 19.67
CA SER A 66 -8.85 -21.99 21.03
C SER A 66 -9.15 -21.03 22.20
N PHE A 67 -9.02 -19.72 21.99
CA PHE A 67 -9.37 -18.68 22.96
C PHE A 67 -10.89 -18.41 23.06
N ILE A 68 -11.70 -19.01 22.18
CA ILE A 68 -13.17 -18.96 22.20
C ILE A 68 -13.68 -20.26 22.83
N PRO A 69 -14.36 -20.21 23.99
CA PRO A 69 -14.79 -21.43 24.70
C PRO A 69 -15.67 -22.38 23.88
N SER A 70 -16.42 -21.86 22.90
CA SER A 70 -17.32 -22.64 22.03
C SER A 70 -16.70 -23.00 20.67
N SER A 71 -15.39 -22.82 20.48
CA SER A 71 -14.75 -23.08 19.19
C SER A 71 -14.67 -24.57 18.90
N PRO A 72 -15.02 -25.02 17.67
CA PRO A 72 -14.76 -26.39 17.25
C PRO A 72 -13.27 -26.63 17.02
N LYS A 73 -12.86 -27.90 17.07
CA LYS A 73 -11.47 -28.31 16.75
C LYS A 73 -11.09 -27.92 15.31
N ILE A 74 -12.00 -28.10 14.37
CA ILE A 74 -11.85 -27.72 12.95
C ILE A 74 -12.97 -26.74 12.64
N VAL A 75 -12.65 -25.55 12.16
CA VAL A 75 -13.66 -24.50 11.92
C VAL A 75 -14.46 -24.75 10.64
N ALA A 76 -13.81 -25.29 9.60
CA ALA A 76 -14.38 -25.58 8.28
C ALA A 76 -14.24 -27.08 7.99
N PRO A 77 -15.09 -27.95 8.58
CA PRO A 77 -14.99 -29.39 8.43
C PRO A 77 -15.18 -29.87 6.99
N TYR A 78 -16.03 -29.23 6.18
CA TYR A 78 -16.28 -29.68 4.81
C TYR A 78 -15.09 -29.44 3.89
N LEU A 79 -14.55 -28.21 3.89
CA LEU A 79 -13.33 -27.87 3.16
C LEU A 79 -12.15 -28.72 3.62
N ARG A 80 -12.07 -29.05 4.91
CA ARG A 80 -11.02 -29.95 5.41
C ARG A 80 -11.21 -31.38 4.92
N ASP A 81 -12.44 -31.89 4.88
CA ASP A 81 -12.71 -33.22 4.32
C ASP A 81 -12.26 -33.31 2.86
N ILE A 82 -12.58 -32.30 2.03
CA ILE A 82 -12.13 -32.23 0.63
C ILE A 82 -10.62 -32.44 0.53
N ILE A 83 -9.84 -31.71 1.33
CA ILE A 83 -8.37 -31.82 1.33
C ILE A 83 -7.90 -33.23 1.64
N GLN A 84 -8.56 -33.89 2.61
CA GLN A 84 -8.11 -35.19 3.12
C GLN A 84 -8.59 -36.36 2.26
N THR A 85 -9.66 -36.20 1.47
CA THR A 85 -10.31 -37.31 0.76
C THR A 85 -10.18 -37.25 -0.76
N ARG A 86 -10.30 -36.06 -1.38
CA ARG A 86 -10.55 -35.97 -2.83
C ARG A 86 -10.01 -34.73 -3.55
N GLY A 87 -9.41 -33.79 -2.84
CA GLY A 87 -8.90 -32.53 -3.41
C GLY A 87 -7.39 -32.37 -3.32
N ALA A 88 -6.91 -31.30 -3.96
CA ALA A 88 -5.56 -30.79 -3.84
C ALA A 88 -5.58 -29.43 -3.13
N PHE A 89 -4.53 -29.12 -2.36
CA PHE A 89 -4.50 -27.89 -1.54
C PHE A 89 -3.11 -27.25 -1.47
N GLY A 90 -3.11 -25.97 -1.10
CA GLY A 90 -1.92 -25.17 -0.93
C GLY A 90 -2.23 -23.77 -0.43
N LEU A 91 -1.22 -22.91 -0.43
CA LEU A 91 -1.41 -21.46 -0.32
C LEU A 91 -1.40 -20.80 -1.70
N SER A 92 -2.24 -19.79 -1.85
CA SER A 92 -2.12 -18.78 -2.91
C SER A 92 -1.44 -17.55 -2.31
N HIS A 93 -0.34 -17.11 -2.93
CA HIS A 93 0.43 -15.94 -2.48
C HIS A 93 -0.01 -14.70 -3.27
N THR A 94 -0.70 -13.78 -2.60
CA THR A 94 -1.07 -12.48 -3.18
C THR A 94 0.05 -11.45 -3.02
N ARG A 95 -0.01 -10.37 -3.82
CA ARG A 95 1.00 -9.30 -3.84
C ARG A 95 0.43 -8.00 -3.30
N VAL A 96 1.33 -7.14 -2.83
CA VAL A 96 0.97 -5.79 -2.39
C VAL A 96 0.62 -4.94 -3.62
N PRO A 97 -0.48 -4.15 -3.58
CA PRO A 97 -1.41 -3.99 -2.46
C PRO A 97 -2.39 -5.17 -2.37
N THR A 98 -2.53 -5.76 -1.18
CA THR A 98 -3.46 -6.87 -0.92
C THR A 98 -4.88 -6.31 -0.75
N GLU A 99 -5.42 -5.72 -1.81
CA GLU A 99 -6.77 -5.14 -1.89
C GLU A 99 -7.62 -6.04 -2.78
N SER A 100 -8.94 -6.03 -2.57
CA SER A 100 -9.82 -7.01 -3.21
C SER A 100 -9.76 -6.95 -4.74
N ARG A 101 -9.76 -5.75 -5.33
CA ARG A 101 -9.67 -5.59 -6.79
C ARG A 101 -8.36 -6.16 -7.40
N PRO A 102 -7.15 -5.72 -7.00
CA PRO A 102 -5.91 -6.34 -7.48
C PRO A 102 -5.86 -7.85 -7.30
N GLY A 103 -6.37 -8.38 -6.18
CA GLY A 103 -6.43 -9.81 -5.92
C GLY A 103 -7.29 -10.56 -6.94
N HIS A 104 -8.49 -10.05 -7.22
CA HIS A 104 -9.38 -10.62 -8.23
C HIS A 104 -8.82 -10.52 -9.65
N VAL A 105 -8.14 -9.41 -10.00
CA VAL A 105 -7.45 -9.27 -11.30
C VAL A 105 -6.36 -10.34 -11.46
N ALA A 106 -5.63 -10.67 -10.37
CA ALA A 106 -4.65 -11.76 -10.40
C ALA A 106 -5.32 -13.13 -10.57
N ILE A 107 -6.34 -13.45 -9.77
CA ILE A 107 -7.04 -14.75 -9.82
C ILE A 107 -7.68 -15.01 -11.19
N ILE A 108 -8.32 -13.99 -11.79
CA ILE A 108 -9.20 -14.14 -12.96
C ILE A 108 -8.46 -13.75 -14.26
N GLY A 109 -7.59 -12.74 -14.21
CA GLY A 109 -6.81 -12.26 -15.36
C GLY A 109 -5.40 -12.86 -15.46
N GLY A 110 -4.90 -13.49 -14.39
CA GLY A 110 -3.53 -14.01 -14.35
C GLY A 110 -2.45 -12.93 -14.37
N MET A 111 -2.81 -11.68 -14.07
CA MET A 111 -1.91 -10.53 -14.10
C MET A 111 -2.04 -9.69 -12.84
N TYR A 112 -0.95 -9.01 -12.46
CA TYR A 112 -0.96 -8.13 -11.28
C TYR A 112 -1.30 -6.71 -11.70
N GLU A 113 -2.43 -6.17 -11.22
CA GLU A 113 -2.82 -4.80 -11.52
C GLU A 113 -1.74 -3.80 -11.08
N ASP A 114 -1.48 -2.79 -11.93
CA ASP A 114 -0.58 -1.71 -11.57
C ASP A 114 -1.22 -0.79 -10.51
N VAL A 115 -0.48 -0.46 -9.45
CA VAL A 115 -0.90 0.49 -8.40
C VAL A 115 -1.26 1.86 -9.00
N SER A 116 -0.69 2.22 -10.16
CA SER A 116 -1.08 3.45 -10.87
C SER A 116 -2.54 3.43 -11.35
N ALA A 117 -3.17 2.28 -11.56
CA ALA A 117 -4.58 2.16 -11.96
C ALA A 117 -5.52 2.71 -10.88
N VAL A 118 -5.14 2.57 -9.60
CA VAL A 118 -5.86 3.14 -8.44
C VAL A 118 -5.96 4.67 -8.52
N THR A 119 -4.95 5.33 -9.12
CA THR A 119 -4.95 6.80 -9.29
C THR A 119 -5.88 7.28 -10.41
N LYS A 120 -6.27 6.39 -11.33
CA LYS A 120 -7.13 6.69 -12.48
C LYS A 120 -8.59 6.31 -12.24
N GLY A 121 -8.84 5.36 -11.34
CA GLY A 121 -10.16 4.98 -10.85
C GLY A 121 -10.02 4.06 -9.64
N TRP A 122 -10.64 4.42 -8.51
CA TRP A 122 -10.64 3.57 -7.30
C TRP A 122 -11.65 2.42 -7.43
N LYS A 123 -12.87 2.73 -7.88
CA LYS A 123 -13.97 1.76 -8.04
C LYS A 123 -13.98 1.01 -9.37
N THR A 124 -13.35 1.54 -10.42
CA THR A 124 -13.36 0.93 -11.76
C THR A 124 -11.96 0.87 -12.34
N ASN A 125 -11.58 -0.29 -12.90
CA ASN A 125 -10.34 -0.42 -13.65
C ASN A 125 -10.52 0.26 -15.01
N PRO A 126 -9.77 1.35 -15.32
CA PRO A 126 -9.91 2.07 -16.56
C PRO A 126 -9.25 1.38 -17.76
N VAL A 127 -8.56 0.24 -17.55
CA VAL A 127 -7.85 -0.51 -18.57
C VAL A 127 -8.55 -1.84 -18.78
N HIS A 128 -9.12 -2.05 -19.96
CA HIS A 128 -9.65 -3.35 -20.35
C HIS A 128 -8.52 -4.37 -20.47
N PHE A 129 -8.70 -5.54 -19.87
CA PHE A 129 -7.76 -6.65 -19.92
C PHE A 129 -8.51 -7.96 -20.20
N ASP A 130 -7.80 -8.91 -20.78
CA ASP A 130 -8.34 -10.22 -21.07
C ASP A 130 -8.36 -11.10 -19.81
N SER A 131 -9.34 -11.99 -19.70
CA SER A 131 -9.56 -12.79 -18.48
C SER A 131 -10.18 -14.14 -18.82
N ILE A 132 -10.19 -15.06 -17.84
CA ILE A 132 -10.86 -16.36 -18.03
C ILE A 132 -12.35 -16.19 -18.37
N PHE A 133 -13.02 -15.15 -17.87
CA PHE A 133 -14.42 -14.88 -18.19
C PHE A 133 -14.59 -14.44 -19.64
N ASN A 134 -13.62 -13.70 -20.17
CA ASN A 134 -13.62 -13.34 -21.58
C ASN A 134 -13.21 -14.50 -22.50
N GLN A 135 -12.54 -15.53 -21.97
CA GLN A 135 -12.12 -16.73 -22.73
C GLN A 135 -13.08 -17.93 -22.59
N SER A 136 -14.00 -17.90 -21.63
CA SER A 136 -15.05 -18.92 -21.44
C SER A 136 -16.07 -18.90 -22.58
N SER A 137 -17.04 -19.83 -22.58
CA SER A 137 -18.23 -19.70 -23.43
C SER A 137 -19.20 -18.69 -22.84
N HIS A 138 -19.46 -18.83 -21.54
CA HIS A 138 -20.31 -17.94 -20.73
C HIS A 138 -19.81 -17.89 -19.29
N THR A 139 -20.11 -16.79 -18.59
CA THR A 139 -19.82 -16.64 -17.16
C THR A 139 -21.05 -16.16 -16.39
N PHE A 140 -21.40 -16.87 -15.32
CA PHE A 140 -22.40 -16.46 -14.35
C PHE A 140 -21.70 -16.00 -13.07
N SER A 141 -21.90 -14.74 -12.66
CA SER A 141 -21.18 -14.15 -11.54
C SER A 141 -22.10 -13.53 -10.50
N PHE A 142 -21.77 -13.73 -9.22
CA PHE A 142 -22.58 -13.34 -8.07
C PHE A 142 -21.72 -12.69 -6.99
N GLY A 143 -22.16 -11.56 -6.42
CA GLY A 143 -21.51 -10.95 -5.25
C GLY A 143 -21.48 -9.43 -5.27
N SER A 144 -20.33 -8.83 -4.92
CA SER A 144 -20.24 -7.40 -4.63
C SER A 144 -20.35 -6.53 -5.89
N PRO A 145 -21.11 -5.41 -5.83
CA PRO A 145 -21.17 -4.42 -6.91
C PRO A 145 -19.83 -3.71 -7.16
N ASP A 146 -18.87 -3.77 -6.24
CA ASP A 146 -17.53 -3.18 -6.42
C ASP A 146 -16.57 -4.10 -7.21
N ILE A 147 -16.87 -5.40 -7.32
CA ILE A 147 -16.00 -6.39 -8.00
C ILE A 147 -16.56 -6.80 -9.37
N LEU A 148 -17.81 -7.24 -9.41
CA LEU A 148 -18.39 -7.87 -10.60
C LEU A 148 -18.35 -6.98 -11.86
N PRO A 149 -18.71 -5.68 -11.80
CA PRO A 149 -18.80 -4.84 -13.00
C PRO A 149 -17.48 -4.67 -13.75
N MET A 150 -16.33 -4.78 -13.08
CA MET A 150 -15.03 -4.59 -13.76
C MET A 150 -14.77 -5.70 -14.78
N PHE A 151 -15.27 -6.91 -14.54
CA PHE A 151 -15.08 -8.03 -15.44
C PHE A 151 -16.16 -8.09 -16.53
N SER A 152 -17.40 -7.70 -16.22
CA SER A 152 -18.47 -7.66 -17.24
C SER A 152 -18.28 -6.51 -18.23
N GLN A 153 -17.86 -5.33 -17.78
CA GLN A 153 -17.51 -4.21 -18.67
C GLN A 153 -16.22 -4.47 -19.47
N GLY A 154 -15.33 -5.31 -18.91
CA GLY A 154 -14.10 -5.77 -19.57
C GLY A 154 -14.33 -6.84 -20.63
N ALA A 155 -15.43 -7.58 -20.54
CA ALA A 155 -15.70 -8.73 -21.40
C ALA A 155 -16.43 -8.36 -22.69
N THR A 156 -16.42 -9.32 -23.63
CA THR A 156 -17.27 -9.26 -24.83
C THR A 156 -18.75 -9.14 -24.39
N PRO A 157 -19.54 -8.20 -24.96
CA PRO A 157 -20.95 -8.03 -24.58
C PRO A 157 -21.76 -9.33 -24.67
N GLY A 158 -22.56 -9.61 -23.64
CA GLY A 158 -23.40 -10.81 -23.54
C GLY A 158 -22.69 -12.07 -23.02
N LYS A 159 -21.42 -11.96 -22.62
CA LYS A 159 -20.60 -13.11 -22.18
C LYS A 159 -20.58 -13.33 -20.66
N VAL A 160 -20.90 -12.29 -19.90
CA VAL A 160 -20.83 -12.29 -18.44
C VAL A 160 -22.13 -11.72 -17.89
N ASP A 161 -22.89 -12.54 -17.18
CA ASP A 161 -24.04 -12.10 -16.41
C ASP A 161 -23.65 -11.87 -14.95
N THR A 162 -24.16 -10.78 -14.37
CA THR A 162 -23.80 -10.31 -13.03
C THR A 162 -25.05 -10.13 -12.18
N TRP A 163 -25.07 -10.77 -11.02
CA TRP A 163 -26.03 -10.51 -9.95
C TRP A 163 -25.30 -9.92 -8.75
N SER A 164 -25.64 -8.69 -8.38
CA SER A 164 -25.13 -8.04 -7.17
C SER A 164 -26.24 -7.57 -6.23
N TYR A 165 -25.97 -7.59 -4.93
CA TYR A 165 -26.76 -6.86 -3.94
C TYR A 165 -26.52 -5.34 -4.05
N ASP A 166 -27.29 -4.54 -3.30
CA ASP A 166 -27.18 -3.09 -3.33
C ASP A 166 -25.95 -2.61 -2.52
N GLU A 167 -25.29 -1.53 -2.95
CA GLU A 167 -24.11 -0.97 -2.24
C GLU A 167 -24.42 -0.60 -0.78
N GLU A 168 -25.68 -0.30 -0.46
CA GLU A 168 -26.14 0.06 0.89
C GLU A 168 -26.18 -1.13 1.87
N ASP A 169 -26.17 -2.36 1.34
CA ASP A 169 -26.16 -3.59 2.15
C ASP A 169 -24.76 -3.92 2.70
N GLU A 170 -23.69 -3.29 2.18
CA GLU A 170 -22.31 -3.40 2.68
C GLU A 170 -22.08 -2.55 3.97
N ASP A 171 -22.89 -2.81 4.99
CA ASP A 171 -22.87 -2.11 6.28
C ASP A 171 -21.96 -2.82 7.29
N PHE A 172 -20.76 -2.27 7.50
CA PHE A 172 -19.74 -2.76 8.46
C PHE A 172 -20.25 -2.83 9.92
N THR A 173 -21.41 -2.26 10.24
CA THR A 173 -21.97 -2.35 11.60
C THR A 173 -22.93 -3.53 11.80
N LYS A 174 -23.29 -4.25 10.73
CA LYS A 174 -24.23 -5.39 10.75
C LYS A 174 -23.50 -6.74 10.62
N ASP A 175 -24.28 -7.82 10.68
CA ASP A 175 -23.78 -9.18 10.39
C ASP A 175 -23.63 -9.34 8.87
N ALA A 176 -22.40 -9.51 8.40
CA ALA A 176 -22.09 -9.56 6.98
C ALA A 176 -22.34 -10.93 6.33
N THR A 177 -22.64 -11.98 7.12
CA THR A 177 -22.94 -13.32 6.59
C THR A 177 -24.15 -13.34 5.66
N ALA A 178 -25.05 -12.36 5.78
CA ALA A 178 -26.21 -12.20 4.91
C ALA A 178 -25.82 -11.98 3.43
N LEU A 179 -24.69 -11.31 3.19
CA LEU A 179 -24.15 -11.08 1.84
C LEU A 179 -23.71 -12.41 1.20
N ASP A 180 -23.09 -13.29 1.99
CA ASP A 180 -22.65 -14.61 1.53
C ASP A 180 -23.84 -15.52 1.23
N THR A 181 -24.86 -15.54 2.11
CA THR A 181 -26.06 -16.35 1.89
C THR A 181 -26.87 -15.84 0.70
N TRP A 182 -26.89 -14.54 0.45
CA TRP A 182 -27.54 -13.96 -0.73
C TRP A 182 -26.96 -14.52 -2.04
N VAL A 183 -25.64 -14.70 -2.11
CA VAL A 183 -24.97 -15.30 -3.29
C VAL A 183 -25.47 -16.72 -3.54
N LEU A 184 -25.59 -17.53 -2.48
CA LEU A 184 -26.14 -18.88 -2.58
C LEU A 184 -27.61 -18.87 -3.03
N ASP A 185 -28.43 -17.98 -2.48
CA ASP A 185 -29.85 -17.85 -2.84
C ASP A 185 -30.03 -17.45 -4.31
N GLN A 186 -29.19 -16.56 -4.84
CA GLN A 186 -29.21 -16.19 -6.26
C GLN A 186 -28.77 -17.33 -7.16
N LEU A 187 -27.76 -18.11 -6.77
CA LEU A 187 -27.36 -19.30 -7.52
C LEU A 187 -28.50 -20.34 -7.57
N GLN A 188 -29.17 -20.59 -6.45
CA GLN A 188 -30.35 -21.46 -6.41
C GLN A 188 -31.47 -20.94 -7.32
N THR A 189 -31.72 -19.64 -7.29
CA THR A 189 -32.70 -18.97 -8.16
C THR A 189 -32.34 -19.14 -9.64
N LEU A 190 -31.05 -19.03 -10.00
CA LEU A 190 -30.59 -19.23 -11.38
C LEU A 190 -30.93 -20.63 -11.89
N PHE A 191 -30.62 -21.67 -11.12
CA PHE A 191 -30.91 -23.06 -11.51
C PHE A 191 -32.40 -23.37 -11.51
N GLN A 192 -33.18 -22.78 -10.60
CA GLN A 192 -34.64 -22.88 -10.64
C GLN A 192 -35.22 -22.24 -11.90
N ASN A 193 -34.74 -21.05 -12.28
CA ASN A 193 -35.19 -20.35 -13.48
C ASN A 193 -34.90 -21.14 -14.76
N ALA A 194 -33.78 -21.86 -14.81
CA ALA A 194 -33.41 -22.72 -15.94
C ALA A 194 -34.48 -23.78 -16.26
N SER A 195 -35.23 -24.27 -15.26
CA SER A 195 -36.33 -25.21 -15.47
C SER A 195 -37.49 -24.67 -16.32
N SER A 196 -37.56 -23.35 -16.49
CA SER A 196 -38.62 -22.64 -17.22
C SER A 196 -38.11 -21.78 -18.39
N ASN A 197 -36.79 -21.75 -18.61
CA ASN A 197 -36.14 -20.95 -19.64
C ASN A 197 -35.13 -21.81 -20.42
N ASP A 198 -35.56 -22.32 -21.57
CA ASP A 198 -34.77 -23.22 -22.41
C ASP A 198 -33.43 -22.60 -22.87
N LEU A 199 -33.39 -21.28 -23.09
CA LEU A 199 -32.15 -20.59 -23.47
C LEU A 199 -31.15 -20.66 -22.31
N LEU A 200 -31.58 -20.30 -21.10
CA LEU A 200 -30.75 -20.34 -19.91
C LEU A 200 -30.28 -21.76 -19.58
N ASP A 201 -31.14 -22.78 -19.68
CA ASP A 201 -30.72 -24.18 -19.48
C ASP A 201 -29.65 -24.60 -20.50
N SER A 202 -29.81 -24.17 -21.77
CA SER A 202 -28.81 -24.45 -22.80
C SER A 202 -27.46 -23.77 -22.55
N GLU A 203 -27.47 -22.53 -22.04
CA GLU A 203 -26.26 -21.78 -21.68
C GLU A 203 -25.56 -22.40 -20.48
N LEU A 204 -26.31 -22.79 -19.45
CA LEU A 204 -25.79 -23.48 -18.25
C LEU A 204 -25.15 -24.83 -18.59
N ARG A 205 -25.74 -25.58 -19.53
CA ARG A 205 -25.27 -26.90 -19.95
C ARG A 205 -24.21 -26.87 -21.05
N ALA A 206 -23.82 -25.69 -21.52
CA ALA A 206 -22.76 -25.54 -22.50
C ALA A 206 -21.39 -26.01 -21.94
N ASP A 207 -20.45 -26.27 -22.84
CA ASP A 207 -19.07 -26.52 -22.47
C ASP A 207 -18.34 -25.18 -22.25
N LYS A 208 -17.32 -25.17 -21.39
CA LYS A 208 -16.45 -24.02 -21.06
C LYS A 208 -17.13 -22.91 -20.27
N VAL A 209 -18.09 -23.27 -19.41
CA VAL A 209 -18.84 -22.31 -18.58
C VAL A 209 -18.08 -22.02 -17.28
N VAL A 210 -18.12 -20.77 -16.84
CA VAL A 210 -17.54 -20.35 -15.54
C VAL A 210 -18.64 -19.86 -14.61
N PHE A 211 -18.58 -20.28 -13.35
CA PHE A 211 -19.37 -19.71 -12.27
C PHE A 211 -18.44 -19.01 -11.30
N PHE A 212 -18.74 -17.77 -10.94
CA PHE A 212 -17.96 -16.99 -10.00
C PHE A 212 -18.82 -16.56 -8.80
N LEU A 213 -18.47 -17.07 -7.62
CA LEU A 213 -19.15 -16.77 -6.36
C LEU A 213 -18.20 -15.94 -5.49
N HIS A 214 -18.51 -14.65 -5.35
CA HIS A 214 -17.76 -13.72 -4.52
C HIS A 214 -18.44 -13.54 -3.16
N LEU A 215 -17.83 -14.10 -2.11
CA LEU A 215 -18.36 -14.11 -0.74
C LEU A 215 -17.63 -13.03 0.09
N LEU A 216 -18.22 -11.83 0.15
CA LEU A 216 -17.64 -10.63 0.80
C LEU A 216 -17.69 -10.67 2.34
N GLY A 217 -18.54 -11.50 2.93
CA GLY A 217 -18.89 -11.41 4.35
C GLY A 217 -17.69 -11.53 5.31
N LEU A 218 -16.70 -12.34 4.94
CA LEU A 218 -15.49 -12.53 5.73
C LEU A 218 -14.62 -11.27 5.82
N ASP A 219 -14.43 -10.53 4.73
CA ASP A 219 -13.67 -9.28 4.74
C ASP A 219 -14.35 -8.22 5.61
N THR A 220 -15.65 -7.98 5.37
CA THR A 220 -16.47 -7.06 6.17
C THR A 220 -16.42 -7.44 7.65
N THR A 221 -16.59 -8.73 7.98
CA THR A 221 -16.49 -9.23 9.35
C THR A 221 -15.08 -9.07 9.94
N GLY A 222 -14.04 -9.24 9.11
CA GLY A 222 -12.64 -9.07 9.46
C GLY A 222 -12.29 -7.64 9.82
N HIS A 223 -12.76 -6.64 9.06
CA HIS A 223 -12.62 -5.22 9.39
C HIS A 223 -13.37 -4.86 10.68
N SER A 224 -14.60 -5.32 10.81
CA SER A 224 -15.48 -4.92 11.92
C SER A 224 -15.13 -5.58 13.26
N TYR A 225 -14.76 -6.86 13.23
CA TYR A 225 -14.58 -7.66 14.46
C TYR A 225 -13.17 -8.21 14.63
N ARG A 226 -12.30 -8.09 13.63
CA ARG A 226 -10.94 -8.68 13.55
C ARG A 226 -10.96 -10.20 13.32
N PRO A 227 -9.90 -10.76 12.72
CA PRO A 227 -9.89 -12.17 12.32
C PRO A 227 -9.90 -13.18 13.48
N HIS A 228 -9.55 -12.77 14.71
CA HIS A 228 -9.60 -13.63 15.90
C HIS A 228 -10.90 -13.47 16.69
N SER A 229 -11.99 -13.07 16.05
CA SER A 229 -13.28 -12.88 16.70
C SER A 229 -14.18 -14.12 16.59
N LYS A 230 -15.23 -14.16 17.40
CA LYS A 230 -16.25 -15.22 17.29
C LYS A 230 -17.04 -15.07 15.99
N GLU A 231 -17.21 -13.84 15.55
CA GLU A 231 -17.94 -13.46 14.36
C GLU A 231 -17.20 -13.94 13.11
N TYR A 232 -15.90 -13.68 13.02
CA TYR A 232 -15.09 -14.17 11.90
C TYR A 232 -15.05 -15.70 11.87
N MET A 233 -14.88 -16.35 13.03
CA MET A 233 -14.98 -17.82 13.14
C MET A 233 -16.33 -18.35 12.63
N ASN A 234 -17.45 -17.74 13.05
CA ASN A 234 -18.79 -18.14 12.61
C ASN A 234 -18.98 -17.89 11.11
N ASN A 235 -18.42 -16.80 10.55
CA ASN A 235 -18.50 -16.53 9.12
C ASN A 235 -17.70 -17.57 8.31
N ILE A 236 -16.55 -18.05 8.79
CA ILE A 236 -15.84 -19.17 8.15
C ILE A 236 -16.76 -20.42 8.12
N GLN A 237 -17.49 -20.69 9.19
CA GLN A 237 -18.45 -21.81 9.22
C GLN A 237 -19.63 -21.61 8.25
N VAL A 238 -20.06 -20.37 8.01
CA VAL A 238 -21.08 -20.05 7.01
C VAL A 238 -20.53 -20.32 5.62
N VAL A 239 -19.32 -19.84 5.31
CA VAL A 239 -18.66 -20.08 4.01
C VAL A 239 -18.44 -21.57 3.76
N ASP A 240 -18.00 -22.35 4.76
CA ASP A 240 -17.86 -23.80 4.66
C ASP A 240 -19.17 -24.50 4.28
N ARG A 241 -20.30 -24.07 4.87
CA ARG A 241 -21.64 -24.56 4.52
C ARG A 241 -22.08 -24.12 3.12
N ILE A 242 -21.78 -22.89 2.71
CA ILE A 242 -22.10 -22.40 1.36
C ILE A 242 -21.36 -23.21 0.31
N VAL A 243 -20.08 -23.54 0.54
CA VAL A 243 -19.30 -24.39 -0.36
C VAL A 243 -19.93 -25.78 -0.48
N GLN A 244 -20.32 -26.39 0.66
CA GLN A 244 -21.03 -27.66 0.66
C GLN A 244 -22.33 -27.61 -0.16
N GLN A 245 -23.19 -26.64 0.12
CA GLN A 245 -24.49 -26.50 -0.56
C GLN A 245 -24.34 -26.16 -2.04
N THR A 246 -23.30 -25.42 -2.40
CA THR A 246 -22.97 -25.12 -3.82
C THR A 246 -22.64 -26.41 -4.55
N GLU A 247 -21.77 -27.27 -4.01
CA GLU A 247 -21.45 -28.52 -4.66
C GLU A 247 -22.65 -29.47 -4.78
N GLU A 248 -23.46 -29.59 -3.71
CA GLU A 248 -24.72 -30.36 -3.72
C GLU A 248 -25.66 -29.87 -4.84
N LEU A 249 -25.82 -28.55 -4.96
CA LEU A 249 -26.67 -27.92 -5.97
C LEU A 249 -26.19 -28.21 -7.41
N PHE A 250 -24.87 -28.22 -7.65
CA PHE A 250 -24.31 -28.58 -8.96
C PHE A 250 -24.51 -30.06 -9.27
N SER A 251 -24.28 -30.95 -8.30
CA SER A 251 -24.53 -32.38 -8.44
C SER A 251 -26.00 -32.67 -8.80
N ASP A 252 -26.93 -31.99 -8.12
CA ASP A 252 -28.37 -32.16 -8.32
C ASP A 252 -28.87 -31.56 -9.63
N PHE A 253 -28.29 -30.47 -10.14
CA PHE A 253 -28.73 -29.85 -11.39
C PHE A 253 -28.20 -30.54 -12.65
N TYR A 254 -26.93 -30.97 -12.62
CA TYR A 254 -26.26 -31.50 -13.81
C TYR A 254 -26.26 -33.02 -13.89
N HIS A 255 -26.26 -33.72 -12.75
CA HIS A 255 -26.14 -35.18 -12.69
C HIS A 255 -24.94 -35.74 -13.47
N ASP A 256 -23.82 -35.02 -13.43
CA ASP A 256 -22.54 -35.42 -14.06
C ASP A 256 -21.36 -35.14 -13.13
N GLU A 257 -20.18 -35.65 -13.51
CA GLU A 257 -18.90 -35.39 -12.83
C GLU A 257 -18.01 -34.47 -13.68
N GLU A 258 -18.59 -33.55 -14.45
CA GLU A 258 -17.88 -32.72 -15.43
C GLU A 258 -17.60 -31.29 -14.92
N THR A 259 -17.73 -31.09 -13.59
CA THR A 259 -17.49 -29.82 -12.89
C THR A 259 -16.17 -29.87 -12.10
N SER A 260 -15.38 -28.81 -12.20
CA SER A 260 -14.24 -28.56 -11.29
C SER A 260 -14.55 -27.39 -10.38
N PHE A 261 -14.08 -27.45 -9.14
CA PHE A 261 -14.22 -26.40 -8.15
C PHE A 261 -12.85 -25.86 -7.75
N VAL A 262 -12.75 -24.54 -7.60
CA VAL A 262 -11.56 -23.83 -7.11
C VAL A 262 -12.02 -22.88 -6.01
N PHE A 263 -11.61 -23.16 -4.77
CA PHE A 263 -11.87 -22.32 -3.61
C PHE A 263 -10.59 -21.59 -3.20
N THR A 264 -10.66 -20.27 -3.06
CA THR A 264 -9.52 -19.43 -2.67
C THR A 264 -9.98 -18.18 -1.92
N ALA A 265 -9.02 -17.33 -1.53
CA ALA A 265 -9.26 -15.92 -1.21
C ALA A 265 -8.37 -14.99 -2.05
N ASP A 266 -8.80 -13.74 -2.18
CA ASP A 266 -8.11 -12.64 -2.84
C ASP A 266 -7.03 -12.00 -1.94
N HIS A 267 -7.28 -11.89 -0.64
CA HIS A 267 -6.29 -11.61 0.39
C HIS A 267 -6.69 -12.22 1.73
N GLY A 268 -5.77 -12.15 2.69
CA GLY A 268 -6.05 -12.47 4.09
C GLY A 268 -6.39 -11.22 4.90
N MET A 269 -6.07 -11.24 6.19
CA MET A 269 -6.41 -10.15 7.10
C MET A 269 -5.44 -10.08 8.27
N SER A 270 -4.92 -8.89 8.57
CA SER A 270 -3.97 -8.69 9.65
C SER A 270 -4.67 -8.82 11.00
N LYS A 271 -3.87 -8.99 12.06
CA LYS A 271 -4.39 -9.14 13.44
C LYS A 271 -5.25 -7.97 13.93
N ILE A 272 -5.15 -6.81 13.28
CA ILE A 272 -5.91 -5.60 13.60
C ILE A 272 -7.19 -5.45 12.78
N GLY A 273 -7.46 -6.34 11.83
CA GLY A 273 -8.60 -6.23 10.92
C GLY A 273 -8.35 -5.21 9.80
N ASN A 274 -7.13 -5.18 9.25
CA ASN A 274 -6.80 -4.39 8.05
C ASN A 274 -6.07 -5.28 7.03
N HIS A 275 -6.12 -4.89 5.76
CA HIS A 275 -5.29 -5.42 4.67
C HIS A 275 -4.75 -4.25 3.81
N GLY A 276 -4.06 -4.57 2.71
CA GLY A 276 -3.46 -3.62 1.76
C GLY A 276 -1.94 -3.51 1.84
N ASP A 277 -1.31 -4.16 2.84
CA ASP A 277 0.13 -4.17 3.08
C ASP A 277 0.76 -5.56 2.88
N GLY A 278 2.07 -5.68 3.16
CA GLY A 278 2.83 -6.92 3.00
C GLY A 278 2.83 -7.85 4.22
N ASP A 279 1.90 -7.72 5.17
CA ASP A 279 1.82 -8.65 6.31
C ASP A 279 1.61 -10.10 5.78
N PRO A 280 2.35 -11.10 6.28
CA PRO A 280 2.15 -12.50 5.89
C PRO A 280 0.72 -13.01 6.07
N ASP A 281 -0.02 -12.51 7.06
CA ASP A 281 -1.42 -12.87 7.29
C ASP A 281 -2.35 -12.26 6.22
N ASN A 282 -1.91 -11.23 5.50
CA ASN A 282 -2.60 -10.62 4.36
C ASN A 282 -2.23 -11.29 3.03
N THR A 283 -0.99 -11.74 2.90
CA THR A 283 -0.45 -12.23 1.63
C THR A 283 -0.65 -13.73 1.39
N ARG A 284 -1.04 -14.50 2.41
CA ARG A 284 -1.23 -15.96 2.33
C ARG A 284 -2.71 -16.33 2.40
N THR A 285 -3.28 -16.70 1.25
CA THR A 285 -4.67 -17.14 1.14
C THR A 285 -4.76 -18.65 0.95
N PRO A 286 -5.86 -19.29 1.38
CA PRO A 286 -6.06 -20.72 1.14
C PRO A 286 -6.28 -20.97 -0.35
N LEU A 287 -5.85 -22.13 -0.85
CA LEU A 287 -6.23 -22.65 -2.16
C LEU A 287 -6.60 -24.13 -2.03
N ILE A 288 -7.83 -24.48 -2.40
CA ILE A 288 -8.33 -25.85 -2.43
C ILE A 288 -9.01 -26.06 -3.79
N ALA A 289 -8.66 -27.13 -4.51
CA ALA A 289 -9.30 -27.47 -5.78
C ALA A 289 -9.71 -28.95 -5.78
N TRP A 290 -10.85 -29.26 -6.41
CA TRP A 290 -11.38 -30.62 -6.52
C TRP A 290 -12.33 -30.77 -7.71
N GLY A 291 -12.76 -32.00 -7.97
CA GLY A 291 -13.66 -32.33 -9.08
C GLY A 291 -12.90 -32.73 -10.35
N ARG A 292 -13.54 -32.53 -11.50
CA ARG A 292 -13.05 -33.00 -12.80
C ARG A 292 -11.65 -32.47 -13.12
N GLY A 293 -10.74 -33.33 -13.58
CA GLY A 293 -9.40 -32.92 -14.01
C GLY A 293 -8.45 -32.46 -12.91
N ILE A 294 -8.88 -32.48 -11.64
CA ILE A 294 -8.04 -32.18 -10.48
C ILE A 294 -7.59 -33.49 -9.83
N ARG A 295 -6.34 -33.55 -9.37
CA ARG A 295 -5.83 -34.69 -8.62
C ARG A 295 -6.41 -34.77 -7.21
N GLY A 296 -6.48 -35.99 -6.67
CA GLY A 296 -6.75 -36.21 -5.25
C GLY A 296 -5.56 -35.90 -4.33
N PRO A 297 -5.72 -36.17 -3.02
CA PRO A 297 -4.65 -36.03 -2.04
C PRO A 297 -3.48 -36.96 -2.37
N MET A 298 -2.27 -36.47 -2.14
CA MET A 298 -1.03 -37.25 -2.26
C MET A 298 -0.25 -37.17 -0.97
N PRO A 299 0.56 -38.20 -0.64
CA PRO A 299 1.44 -38.13 0.52
C PRO A 299 2.44 -36.96 0.37
N ASP A 300 2.83 -36.37 1.49
CA ASP A 300 3.90 -35.37 1.49
C ASP A 300 5.23 -35.96 0.96
N ILE A 301 6.10 -35.08 0.49
CA ILE A 301 7.37 -35.42 -0.17
C ILE A 301 8.58 -35.13 0.74
N ILE A 302 9.77 -35.55 0.30
CA ILE A 302 11.04 -35.22 0.98
C ILE A 302 11.89 -34.36 0.04
N PRO A 303 12.31 -33.14 0.45
CA PRO A 303 11.99 -32.47 1.70
C PRO A 303 10.50 -32.10 1.81
N SER A 304 9.98 -32.04 3.05
CA SER A 304 8.57 -31.75 3.33
C SER A 304 8.09 -30.48 2.63
N SER A 305 6.89 -30.52 2.08
CA SER A 305 6.21 -29.34 1.54
C SER A 305 5.67 -28.40 2.62
N HIS A 306 5.73 -28.81 3.88
CA HIS A 306 5.27 -28.04 5.04
C HIS A 306 6.40 -27.25 5.70
N ASP A 307 6.04 -26.11 6.28
CA ASP A 307 6.94 -25.21 6.99
C ASP A 307 6.42 -24.96 8.43
N GLU A 308 7.06 -24.04 9.16
CA GLU A 308 6.62 -23.68 10.50
C GLU A 308 5.18 -23.11 10.53
N TYR A 309 4.76 -22.45 9.44
CA TYR A 309 3.43 -21.83 9.33
C TYR A 309 2.33 -22.90 9.19
N SER A 310 2.55 -23.95 8.39
CA SER A 310 1.56 -25.03 8.20
C SER A 310 1.59 -26.13 9.25
N ARG A 311 2.56 -26.13 10.17
CA ARG A 311 2.68 -27.16 11.22
C ARG A 311 1.42 -27.28 12.10
N LEU A 312 0.76 -26.17 12.40
CA LEU A 312 -0.44 -26.14 13.25
C LEU A 312 -1.70 -26.67 12.54
N TRP A 313 -1.62 -26.94 11.24
CA TRP A 313 -2.75 -27.44 10.46
C TRP A 313 -2.96 -28.94 10.61
N GLN A 314 -1.96 -29.70 11.08
CA GLN A 314 -1.99 -31.18 11.14
C GLN A 314 -2.43 -31.78 9.79
N LEU A 315 -1.86 -31.27 8.71
CA LEU A 315 -2.06 -31.73 7.32
C LEU A 315 -0.75 -32.22 6.70
N ASP A 316 0.28 -32.44 7.51
CA ASP A 316 1.63 -32.85 7.13
C ASP A 316 1.71 -34.24 6.47
N ASP A 317 0.65 -35.04 6.56
CA ASP A 317 0.51 -36.29 5.81
C ASP A 317 0.22 -36.04 4.31
N PHE A 318 -0.22 -34.84 3.93
CA PHE A 318 -0.69 -34.51 2.58
C PHE A 318 0.19 -33.46 1.89
N LEU A 319 0.47 -33.62 0.60
CA LEU A 319 1.25 -32.68 -0.18
C LEU A 319 0.57 -31.30 -0.27
N ARG A 320 1.22 -30.28 0.29
CA ARG A 320 0.91 -28.86 0.09
C ARG A 320 1.59 -28.36 -1.19
N ARG A 321 0.81 -27.79 -2.13
CA ARG A 321 1.34 -27.17 -3.36
C ARG A 321 0.99 -25.69 -3.41
N ASP A 322 1.91 -24.84 -3.01
CA ASP A 322 1.71 -23.38 -3.09
C ASP A 322 1.83 -22.86 -4.52
N VAL A 323 1.10 -21.77 -4.80
CA VAL A 323 1.08 -21.04 -6.07
C VAL A 323 1.14 -19.54 -5.84
N GLU A 324 1.56 -18.78 -6.85
CA GLU A 324 1.32 -17.35 -6.88
C GLU A 324 -0.13 -17.09 -7.30
N GLN A 325 -0.77 -16.02 -6.80
CA GLN A 325 -2.20 -15.81 -7.07
C GLN A 325 -2.56 -15.71 -8.56
N ALA A 326 -1.64 -15.23 -9.39
CA ALA A 326 -1.80 -15.17 -10.85
C ALA A 326 -1.86 -16.57 -11.51
N ASP A 327 -1.35 -17.61 -10.85
CA ASP A 327 -1.27 -18.99 -11.37
C ASP A 327 -2.65 -19.69 -11.36
N ILE A 328 -3.63 -19.15 -10.63
CA ILE A 328 -4.99 -19.70 -10.58
C ILE A 328 -5.70 -19.52 -11.92
N ALA A 329 -5.46 -18.41 -12.63
CA ALA A 329 -6.01 -18.18 -13.97
C ALA A 329 -5.60 -19.24 -15.00
N PRO A 330 -4.30 -19.56 -15.21
CA PRO A 330 -3.90 -20.64 -16.10
C PRO A 330 -4.35 -22.01 -15.62
N LEU A 331 -4.47 -22.26 -14.31
CA LEU A 331 -5.06 -23.50 -13.79
C LEU A 331 -6.50 -23.67 -14.29
N MET A 332 -7.35 -22.65 -14.16
CA MET A 332 -8.74 -22.69 -14.64
C MET A 332 -8.82 -22.76 -16.18
N ALA A 333 -7.95 -22.04 -16.89
CA ALA A 333 -7.89 -22.10 -18.35
C ALA A 333 -7.52 -23.50 -18.86
N ALA A 334 -6.60 -24.19 -18.17
CA ALA A 334 -6.20 -25.56 -18.45
C ALA A 334 -7.37 -26.54 -18.21
N LEU A 335 -8.09 -26.42 -17.09
CA LEU A 335 -9.26 -27.26 -16.79
C LEU A 335 -10.34 -27.17 -17.89
N LEU A 336 -10.59 -25.97 -18.43
CA LEU A 336 -11.61 -25.74 -19.46
C LEU A 336 -11.10 -25.93 -20.91
N GLY A 337 -9.78 -25.98 -21.13
CA GLY A 337 -9.22 -26.02 -22.49
C GLY A 337 -9.54 -24.78 -23.32
N ILE A 338 -9.60 -23.62 -22.65
CA ILE A 338 -9.78 -22.29 -23.26
C ILE A 338 -8.42 -21.63 -23.51
N ASN A 339 -8.41 -20.41 -24.04
CA ASN A 339 -7.15 -19.67 -24.15
C ASN A 339 -6.69 -19.21 -22.78
N TYR A 340 -5.37 -19.23 -22.57
CA TYR A 340 -4.78 -18.48 -21.48
C TYR A 340 -5.04 -16.98 -21.73
N PRO A 341 -5.45 -16.21 -20.70
CA PRO A 341 -5.62 -14.76 -20.85
C PRO A 341 -4.34 -14.14 -21.38
N VAL A 342 -4.43 -13.29 -22.41
CA VAL A 342 -3.23 -12.88 -23.17
C VAL A 342 -2.21 -12.12 -22.33
N ASN A 343 -2.63 -11.39 -21.30
CA ASN A 343 -1.73 -10.65 -20.40
C ASN A 343 -1.29 -11.48 -19.18
N SER A 344 -1.70 -12.74 -19.10
CA SER A 344 -1.35 -13.61 -17.97
C SER A 344 0.15 -13.80 -17.86
N VAL A 345 0.68 -13.58 -16.66
CA VAL A 345 2.03 -13.93 -16.23
C VAL A 345 2.01 -15.13 -15.27
N GLY A 346 0.82 -15.70 -15.03
CA GLY A 346 0.63 -16.88 -14.20
C GLY A 346 1.28 -18.11 -14.80
N ILE A 347 1.91 -18.90 -13.94
CA ILE A 347 2.58 -20.15 -14.28
C ILE A 347 1.62 -21.28 -13.96
N LEU A 348 1.36 -22.17 -14.92
CA LEU A 348 0.60 -23.38 -14.62
C LEU A 348 1.35 -24.18 -13.54
N PRO A 349 0.74 -24.53 -12.38
CA PRO A 349 1.45 -25.21 -11.29
C PRO A 349 2.08 -26.55 -11.72
N ASP A 350 1.50 -27.19 -12.72
CA ASP A 350 1.94 -28.43 -13.36
C ASP A 350 3.00 -28.21 -14.46
N ALA A 351 3.48 -26.99 -14.71
CA ALA A 351 4.58 -26.78 -15.65
C ALA A 351 5.91 -27.34 -15.13
N ASP A 352 6.15 -27.29 -13.81
CA ASP A 352 7.33 -27.85 -13.17
C ASP A 352 7.12 -29.35 -12.87
N PRO A 353 7.88 -30.27 -13.47
CA PRO A 353 7.71 -31.71 -13.26
C PRO A 353 8.39 -32.20 -11.97
N THR A 354 9.17 -31.36 -11.28
CA THR A 354 9.87 -31.74 -10.04
C THR A 354 8.95 -31.74 -8.82
N ARG A 355 7.79 -31.09 -8.93
CA ARG A 355 6.78 -31.01 -7.88
C ARG A 355 5.41 -31.24 -8.49
N PRO A 356 4.60 -32.17 -7.96
CA PRO A 356 3.25 -32.35 -8.47
C PRO A 356 2.41 -31.07 -8.37
N GLY A 357 1.66 -30.74 -9.43
CA GLY A 357 0.80 -29.56 -9.49
C GLY A 357 -0.60 -29.85 -8.96
N TYR A 358 -1.64 -29.50 -9.70
CA TYR A 358 -3.05 -29.69 -9.32
C TYR A 358 -3.81 -30.57 -10.31
N LEU A 359 -3.32 -30.73 -11.53
CA LEU A 359 -4.07 -31.38 -12.60
C LEU A 359 -3.89 -32.91 -12.60
N LEU A 360 -4.93 -33.60 -13.06
CA LEU A 360 -4.94 -35.03 -13.37
C LEU A 360 -5.60 -35.23 -14.74
N PRO A 361 -4.91 -34.91 -15.85
CA PRO A 361 -5.50 -35.02 -17.18
C PRO A 361 -5.62 -36.48 -17.64
N ARG A 362 -6.60 -36.77 -18.51
CA ARG A 362 -6.85 -38.13 -19.02
C ARG A 362 -5.67 -38.72 -19.78
N GLU A 363 -4.93 -37.88 -20.52
CA GLU A 363 -3.76 -38.28 -21.30
C GLU A 363 -2.44 -38.24 -20.50
N GLY A 364 -2.52 -38.02 -19.18
CA GLY A 364 -1.37 -38.03 -18.28
C GLY A 364 -0.29 -37.01 -18.63
N GLU A 365 0.98 -37.42 -18.52
CA GLU A 365 2.15 -36.55 -18.68
C GLU A 365 2.24 -35.86 -20.05
N SER A 366 1.73 -36.49 -21.11
CA SER A 366 1.70 -35.89 -22.46
C SER A 366 0.84 -34.62 -22.48
N ALA A 367 -0.36 -34.67 -21.90
CA ALA A 367 -1.23 -33.50 -21.80
C ALA A 367 -0.61 -32.42 -20.91
N LEU A 368 0.02 -32.78 -19.79
CA LEU A 368 0.71 -31.82 -18.92
C LEU A 368 1.83 -31.08 -19.66
N ALA A 369 2.60 -31.79 -20.49
CA ALA A 369 3.66 -31.17 -21.29
C ALA A 369 3.11 -30.20 -22.35
N GLN A 370 2.00 -30.53 -23.00
CA GLN A 370 1.33 -29.64 -23.95
C GLN A 370 0.71 -28.41 -23.27
N LEU A 371 0.02 -28.59 -22.15
CA LEU A 371 -0.54 -27.51 -21.34
C LEU A 371 0.53 -26.54 -20.87
N ALA A 372 1.67 -27.08 -20.40
CA ALA A 372 2.82 -26.30 -19.96
C ALA A 372 3.44 -25.52 -21.14
N LEU A 373 3.63 -26.14 -22.30
CA LEU A 373 4.15 -25.47 -23.50
C LEU A 373 3.23 -24.32 -23.92
N ALA A 374 1.92 -24.54 -23.99
CA ALA A 374 0.96 -23.48 -24.33
C ALA A 374 0.98 -22.31 -23.33
N ASN A 375 1.17 -22.59 -22.04
CA ASN A 375 1.35 -21.53 -21.02
C ASN A 375 2.65 -20.75 -21.27
N ALA A 376 3.76 -21.43 -21.58
CA ALA A 376 5.02 -20.77 -21.91
C ALA A 376 4.93 -19.93 -23.19
N GLU A 377 4.26 -20.41 -24.23
CA GLU A 377 4.01 -19.63 -25.45
C GLU A 377 3.22 -18.36 -25.16
N SER A 378 2.22 -18.42 -24.28
CA SER A 378 1.41 -17.25 -23.90
C SER A 378 2.28 -16.19 -23.22
N ILE A 379 3.09 -16.58 -22.23
CA ILE A 379 3.97 -15.66 -21.50
C ILE A 379 5.08 -15.13 -22.43
N LEU A 380 5.61 -15.96 -23.33
CA LEU A 380 6.64 -15.57 -24.27
C LEU A 380 6.13 -14.63 -25.36
N GLU A 381 4.88 -14.76 -25.77
CA GLU A 381 4.22 -13.82 -26.67
C GLU A 381 4.11 -12.42 -26.03
N HIS A 382 3.79 -12.36 -24.74
CA HIS A 382 3.81 -11.10 -23.98
C HIS A 382 5.21 -10.47 -24.01
N TYR A 383 6.26 -11.25 -23.73
CA TYR A 383 7.63 -10.78 -23.85
C TYR A 383 7.95 -10.28 -25.26
N ARG A 384 7.60 -11.05 -26.31
CA ARG A 384 7.90 -10.74 -27.71
C ARG A 384 7.32 -9.39 -28.13
N VAL A 385 6.04 -9.16 -27.88
CA VAL A 385 5.39 -7.89 -28.26
C VAL A 385 6.01 -6.71 -27.52
N LYS A 386 6.33 -6.87 -26.23
CA LYS A 386 6.97 -5.82 -25.42
C LYS A 386 8.40 -5.55 -25.88
N HIS A 387 9.15 -6.59 -26.21
CA HIS A 387 10.50 -6.52 -26.76
C HIS A 387 10.50 -5.74 -28.08
N GLU A 388 9.65 -6.12 -29.03
CA GLU A 388 9.58 -5.48 -30.36
C GLU A 388 9.18 -4.01 -30.26
N SER A 389 8.18 -3.71 -29.44
CA SER A 389 7.76 -2.33 -29.17
C SER A 389 8.91 -1.50 -28.56
N LYS A 390 9.63 -2.04 -27.58
CA LYS A 390 10.76 -1.35 -26.93
C LYS A 390 11.94 -1.14 -27.86
N ALA A 391 12.27 -2.15 -28.68
CA ALA A 391 13.35 -2.11 -29.65
C ALA A 391 13.16 -1.02 -30.71
N VAL A 392 11.91 -0.83 -31.19
CA VAL A 392 11.58 0.22 -32.17
C VAL A 392 11.65 1.62 -31.55
N GLN A 393 11.35 1.75 -30.26
CA GLN A 393 11.26 3.05 -29.59
C GLN A 393 12.58 3.55 -28.98
N THR A 394 13.57 2.68 -28.76
CA THR A 394 14.77 3.01 -27.97
C THR A 394 16.01 3.11 -28.87
N ILE A 395 16.72 4.25 -28.88
CA ILE A 395 17.82 4.52 -29.83
C ILE A 395 19.03 3.60 -29.59
N LEU A 396 19.32 3.28 -28.33
CA LEU A 396 20.38 2.35 -27.93
C LEU A 396 19.78 1.18 -27.17
N TYR A 397 18.83 0.50 -27.81
CA TYR A 397 18.17 -0.65 -27.23
C TYR A 397 19.19 -1.78 -26.96
N LYS A 398 19.20 -2.26 -25.72
CA LYS A 398 19.87 -3.51 -25.35
C LYS A 398 18.82 -4.59 -25.15
N ALA A 399 18.89 -5.64 -25.96
CA ALA A 399 18.01 -6.78 -25.83
C ALA A 399 18.33 -7.60 -24.57
N PHE A 400 17.35 -8.34 -24.06
CA PHE A 400 17.56 -9.27 -22.96
C PHE A 400 18.25 -10.53 -23.50
N GLU A 401 19.58 -10.57 -23.33
CA GLU A 401 20.49 -11.56 -23.91
C GLU A 401 19.99 -13.03 -23.79
N PRO A 402 19.49 -13.52 -22.64
CA PRO A 402 19.04 -14.92 -22.53
C PRO A 402 17.94 -15.37 -23.50
N LEU A 403 17.13 -14.45 -24.04
CA LEU A 403 16.04 -14.77 -24.99
C LEU A 403 16.36 -14.34 -26.43
N GLU A 404 17.31 -13.41 -26.58
CA GLU A 404 17.56 -12.67 -27.82
C GLU A 404 18.94 -12.92 -28.43
N GLU A 405 19.82 -13.63 -27.72
CA GLU A 405 21.11 -14.04 -28.28
C GLU A 405 20.88 -14.86 -29.56
N VAL A 406 21.59 -14.50 -30.62
CA VAL A 406 21.47 -15.14 -31.92
C VAL A 406 22.19 -16.48 -31.88
N THR A 407 21.41 -17.55 -31.99
CA THR A 407 21.92 -18.92 -32.02
C THR A 407 22.63 -19.23 -33.35
N GLN A 408 23.34 -20.37 -33.42
CA GLN A 408 24.04 -20.82 -34.64
C GLN A 408 23.13 -20.87 -35.87
N ASP A 409 21.82 -21.09 -35.67
CA ASP A 409 20.80 -21.15 -36.72
C ASP A 409 20.31 -19.76 -37.18
N GLY A 410 20.92 -18.67 -36.71
CA GLY A 410 20.55 -17.29 -37.05
C GLY A 410 19.23 -16.81 -36.42
N LYS A 411 18.66 -17.60 -35.50
CA LYS A 411 17.40 -17.29 -34.80
C LYS A 411 17.66 -16.82 -33.37
N PRO A 412 16.77 -16.00 -32.80
CA PRO A 412 16.82 -15.68 -31.38
C PRO A 412 16.70 -16.93 -30.50
N SER A 413 17.40 -16.95 -29.37
CA SER A 413 17.43 -18.08 -28.44
C SER A 413 16.05 -18.57 -28.01
N ARG A 414 15.09 -17.67 -27.79
CA ARG A 414 13.70 -18.04 -27.46
C ARG A 414 13.03 -18.95 -28.49
N VAL A 415 13.30 -18.74 -29.78
CA VAL A 415 12.70 -19.52 -30.88
C VAL A 415 13.32 -20.91 -30.93
N SER A 416 14.65 -21.00 -30.84
CA SER A 416 15.37 -22.27 -30.82
C SER A 416 15.01 -23.10 -29.57
N TRP A 417 14.76 -22.44 -28.43
CA TRP A 417 14.33 -23.10 -27.19
C TRP A 417 12.93 -23.70 -27.31
N LEU A 418 11.96 -22.96 -27.87
CA LEU A 418 10.62 -23.51 -28.15
C LEU A 418 10.70 -24.75 -29.05
N SER A 419 11.45 -24.67 -30.16
CA SER A 419 11.61 -25.82 -31.07
C SER A 419 12.27 -27.03 -30.39
N LYS A 420 13.14 -26.82 -29.40
CA LYS A 420 13.70 -27.90 -28.57
C LYS A 420 12.61 -28.55 -27.72
N ILE A 421 11.74 -27.76 -27.08
CA ILE A 421 10.65 -28.27 -26.25
C ILE A 421 9.64 -29.06 -27.11
N GLU A 422 9.24 -28.53 -28.26
CA GLU A 422 8.33 -29.20 -29.19
C GLU A 422 8.86 -30.58 -29.62
N ARG A 423 10.17 -30.67 -29.93
CA ARG A 423 10.82 -31.95 -30.25
C ARG A 423 10.82 -32.92 -29.06
N LEU A 424 11.11 -32.44 -27.86
CA LEU A 424 11.06 -33.28 -26.66
C LEU A 424 9.65 -33.87 -26.45
N ILE A 425 8.59 -33.07 -26.69
CA ILE A 425 7.21 -33.56 -26.62
C ILE A 425 6.94 -34.59 -27.71
N SER A 426 7.34 -34.34 -28.97
CA SER A 426 7.13 -35.28 -30.07
C SER A 426 7.86 -36.60 -29.88
N ASP A 427 9.03 -36.56 -29.24
CA ASP A 427 9.89 -37.72 -28.98
C ASP A 427 9.48 -38.49 -27.70
N GLY A 428 8.45 -38.02 -26.99
CA GLY A 428 7.95 -38.64 -25.75
C GLY A 428 8.74 -38.29 -24.48
N GLY A 429 9.68 -37.35 -24.55
CA GLY A 429 10.44 -36.82 -23.41
C GLY A 429 9.66 -35.80 -22.58
N TRP A 430 8.50 -36.18 -22.05
CA TRP A 430 7.56 -35.24 -21.39
C TRP A 430 8.12 -34.58 -20.14
N PHE A 431 8.88 -35.33 -19.33
CA PHE A 431 9.52 -34.79 -18.12
C PHE A 431 10.55 -33.71 -18.47
N GLU A 432 11.45 -34.01 -19.40
CA GLU A 432 12.46 -33.07 -19.88
C GLU A 432 11.81 -31.87 -20.58
N ALA A 433 10.75 -32.08 -21.37
CA ALA A 433 9.99 -31.00 -21.99
C ALA A 433 9.43 -30.05 -20.94
N ARG A 434 8.71 -30.54 -19.93
CA ARG A 434 8.18 -29.73 -18.82
C ARG A 434 9.28 -28.99 -18.06
N ARG A 435 10.41 -29.64 -17.79
CA ARG A 435 11.55 -29.01 -17.11
C ARG A 435 12.13 -27.84 -17.92
N GLU A 436 12.29 -28.02 -19.23
CA GLU A 436 12.77 -26.97 -20.14
C GLU A 436 11.75 -25.83 -20.28
N THR A 437 10.46 -26.17 -20.35
CA THR A 437 9.35 -25.22 -20.36
C THR A 437 9.33 -24.35 -19.10
N ALA A 438 9.48 -24.95 -17.91
CA ALA A 438 9.50 -24.23 -16.65
C ALA A 438 10.69 -23.23 -16.58
N GLU A 439 11.87 -23.63 -17.08
CA GLU A 439 13.02 -22.72 -17.14
C GLU A 439 12.80 -21.60 -18.18
N LEU A 440 12.22 -21.91 -19.35
CA LEU A 440 11.87 -20.89 -20.34
C LEU A 440 10.87 -19.88 -19.77
N ILE A 441 9.83 -20.31 -19.06
CA ILE A 441 8.87 -19.41 -18.38
C ILE A 441 9.60 -18.48 -17.42
N LYS A 442 10.46 -19.04 -16.55
CA LYS A 442 11.23 -18.27 -15.58
C LYS A 442 12.13 -17.22 -16.24
N VAL A 443 12.86 -17.59 -17.29
CA VAL A 443 13.72 -16.65 -18.04
C VAL A 443 12.87 -15.60 -18.77
N THR A 444 11.71 -15.98 -19.29
CA THR A 444 10.75 -15.07 -19.94
C THR A 444 10.21 -14.03 -18.97
N LEU A 445 9.81 -14.42 -17.77
CA LEU A 445 9.36 -13.50 -16.72
C LEU A 445 10.49 -12.54 -16.28
N GLN A 446 11.75 -13.01 -16.22
CA GLN A 446 12.90 -12.13 -16.00
C GLN A 446 13.07 -11.13 -17.15
N GLY A 447 12.87 -11.57 -18.40
CA GLY A 447 12.86 -10.70 -19.58
C GLY A 447 11.76 -9.65 -19.53
N LEU A 448 10.55 -10.01 -19.10
CA LEU A 448 9.44 -9.05 -18.90
C LEU A 448 9.79 -8.01 -17.83
N ARG A 449 10.31 -8.44 -16.68
CA ARG A 449 10.77 -7.54 -15.60
C ARG A 449 11.90 -6.62 -16.09
N TYR A 450 12.82 -7.12 -16.92
CA TYR A 450 13.85 -6.31 -17.54
C TYR A 450 13.26 -5.19 -18.41
N LEU A 451 12.27 -5.49 -19.24
CA LEU A 451 11.62 -4.50 -20.11
C LEU A 451 10.75 -3.50 -19.34
N GLU A 452 10.09 -3.93 -18.27
CA GLU A 452 9.30 -3.06 -17.36
C GLU A 452 10.18 -2.07 -16.62
N THR A 453 11.35 -2.53 -16.18
CA THR A 453 12.29 -1.71 -15.40
C THR A 453 13.35 -1.03 -16.25
N TYR A 454 13.25 -1.08 -17.58
CA TYR A 454 14.26 -0.59 -18.52
C TYR A 454 14.64 0.88 -18.28
N ASN A 455 13.64 1.75 -18.08
CA ASN A 455 13.85 3.18 -17.85
C ASN A 455 14.11 3.54 -16.38
N ARG A 456 13.99 2.58 -15.45
CA ARG A 456 14.04 2.83 -14.00
C ARG A 456 15.36 3.47 -13.57
N VAL A 457 16.49 3.03 -14.14
CA VAL A 457 17.81 3.58 -13.80
C VAL A 457 17.93 5.05 -14.24
N LEU A 458 17.44 5.37 -15.44
CA LEU A 458 17.45 6.74 -15.96
C LEU A 458 16.63 7.67 -15.08
N ILE A 459 15.37 7.32 -14.80
CA ILE A 459 14.47 8.17 -14.01
C ILE A 459 15.02 8.32 -12.58
N ARG A 460 15.47 7.23 -11.94
CA ARG A 460 16.09 7.30 -10.61
C ARG A 460 17.30 8.23 -10.62
N THR A 461 18.15 8.18 -11.64
CA THR A 461 19.30 9.09 -11.74
C THR A 461 18.87 10.55 -11.84
N ILE A 462 17.86 10.86 -12.66
CA ILE A 462 17.29 12.21 -12.78
C ILE A 462 16.74 12.67 -11.42
N VAL A 463 15.99 11.80 -10.73
CA VAL A 463 15.41 12.08 -9.41
C VAL A 463 16.48 12.39 -8.38
N VAL A 464 17.55 11.59 -8.31
CA VAL A 464 18.67 11.82 -7.40
C VAL A 464 19.36 13.15 -7.68
N ILE A 465 19.68 13.43 -8.94
CA ILE A 465 20.31 14.71 -9.33
C ILE A 465 19.38 15.88 -9.01
N ALA A 466 18.06 15.72 -9.13
CA ALA A 466 17.08 16.76 -8.83
C ALA A 466 16.97 17.04 -7.32
N TYR A 467 16.90 16.03 -6.46
CA TYR A 467 16.86 16.23 -5.00
C TYR A 467 18.17 16.78 -4.43
N LEU A 468 19.33 16.35 -4.98
CA LEU A 468 20.62 16.95 -4.64
C LEU A 468 20.70 18.41 -5.11
N GLY A 469 20.21 18.68 -6.33
CA GLY A 469 20.10 20.04 -6.87
C GLY A 469 19.18 20.92 -6.03
N TRP A 470 18.02 20.39 -5.61
CA TRP A 470 17.08 21.06 -4.73
C TRP A 470 17.73 21.42 -3.40
N SER A 471 18.44 20.48 -2.78
CA SER A 471 19.16 20.72 -1.52
C SER A 471 20.23 21.81 -1.68
N ALA A 472 20.98 21.77 -2.79
CA ALA A 472 21.96 22.79 -3.12
C ALA A 472 21.30 24.18 -3.35
N TYR A 473 20.21 24.22 -4.11
CA TYR A 473 19.44 25.44 -4.36
C TYR A 473 18.82 26.02 -3.07
N ALA A 474 18.24 25.17 -2.23
CA ALA A 474 17.66 25.52 -0.93
C ALA A 474 18.72 26.13 0.01
N SER A 475 19.96 25.64 -0.02
CA SER A 475 21.06 26.19 0.77
C SER A 475 21.32 27.68 0.50
N LEU A 476 21.00 28.18 -0.70
CA LEU A 476 21.15 29.61 -1.05
C LEU A 476 20.21 30.52 -0.26
N SER A 477 19.09 30.01 0.25
CA SER A 477 18.17 30.74 1.12
C SER A 477 18.68 30.84 2.56
N ILE A 478 19.52 29.88 2.97
CA ILE A 478 20.16 29.84 4.31
C ILE A 478 21.47 30.65 4.29
N PHE A 479 22.24 30.50 3.22
CA PHE A 479 23.52 31.18 3.00
C PHE A 479 23.40 32.14 1.80
N PRO A 480 22.75 33.31 1.98
CA PRO A 480 22.54 34.25 0.89
C PRO A 480 23.89 34.74 0.33
N PRO A 481 24.06 34.76 -1.01
CA PRO A 481 25.29 35.21 -1.64
C PRO A 481 25.53 36.71 -1.38
N PRO A 482 26.74 37.12 -0.97
CA PRO A 482 27.12 38.52 -0.92
C PRO A 482 27.41 39.04 -2.34
N ALA A 483 26.42 39.67 -2.98
CA ALA A 483 26.47 40.24 -4.34
C ALA A 483 26.84 39.21 -5.46
N PRO A 484 26.54 39.48 -6.75
CA PRO A 484 26.91 38.54 -7.81
C PRO A 484 28.44 38.46 -7.97
N LEU A 485 29.00 37.30 -7.63
CA LEU A 485 30.45 37.00 -7.65
C LEU A 485 30.94 36.41 -9.00
N VAL A 486 30.07 36.29 -10.01
CA VAL A 486 30.32 35.58 -11.27
C VAL A 486 30.41 36.57 -12.42
N SER A 487 31.41 36.42 -13.31
CA SER A 487 31.53 37.28 -14.49
C SER A 487 30.45 36.98 -15.53
N ASP A 488 30.12 37.96 -16.39
CA ASP A 488 29.13 37.76 -17.47
C ASP A 488 29.51 36.61 -18.40
N ARG A 489 30.81 36.42 -18.67
CA ARG A 489 31.30 35.27 -19.45
C ARG A 489 30.98 33.93 -18.77
N GLN A 490 31.23 33.81 -17.47
CA GLN A 490 30.93 32.59 -16.71
C GLN A 490 29.42 32.35 -16.64
N ARG A 491 28.62 33.41 -16.47
CA ARG A 491 27.16 33.33 -16.49
C ARG A 491 26.64 32.79 -17.82
N THR A 492 27.12 33.31 -18.95
CA THR A 492 26.75 32.84 -20.28
C THR A 492 27.15 31.38 -20.49
N VAL A 493 28.35 30.98 -20.06
CA VAL A 493 28.81 29.59 -20.17
C VAL A 493 27.91 28.64 -19.38
N VAL A 494 27.57 28.97 -18.13
CA VAL A 494 26.69 28.13 -17.31
C VAL A 494 25.29 28.02 -17.91
N ILE A 495 24.71 29.13 -18.36
CA ILE A 495 23.38 29.13 -19.00
C ILE A 495 23.39 28.34 -20.31
N LEU A 496 24.41 28.53 -21.16
CA LEU A 496 24.52 27.79 -22.41
C LEU A 496 24.66 26.29 -22.13
N ALA A 497 25.55 25.89 -21.22
CA ALA A 497 25.75 24.49 -20.87
C ALA A 497 24.46 23.82 -20.37
N THR A 498 23.74 24.45 -19.43
CA THR A 498 22.50 23.87 -18.89
C THR A 498 21.36 23.85 -19.91
N THR A 499 21.29 24.86 -20.78
CA THR A 499 20.29 24.91 -21.87
C THR A 499 20.58 23.86 -22.93
N THR A 500 21.85 23.64 -23.29
CA THR A 500 22.26 22.56 -24.20
C THR A 500 21.94 21.19 -23.61
N ILE A 501 22.26 20.93 -22.33
CA ILE A 501 21.92 19.67 -21.66
C ILE A 501 20.41 19.41 -21.70
N LEU A 502 19.60 20.42 -21.35
CA LEU A 502 18.15 20.31 -21.37
C LEU A 502 17.62 20.02 -22.78
N ALA A 503 18.10 20.77 -23.79
CA ALA A 503 17.71 20.58 -25.18
C ALA A 503 18.10 19.20 -25.72
N THR A 504 19.27 18.68 -25.34
CA THR A 504 19.70 17.32 -25.70
C THR A 504 18.78 16.26 -25.09
N PHE A 505 18.46 16.34 -23.79
CA PHE A 505 17.52 15.40 -23.17
C PHE A 505 16.13 15.47 -23.80
N TRP A 506 15.61 16.68 -24.07
CA TRP A 506 14.33 16.83 -24.74
C TRP A 506 14.33 16.27 -26.16
N ALA A 507 15.42 16.45 -26.92
CA ALA A 507 15.56 15.87 -28.25
C ALA A 507 15.60 14.32 -28.19
N LEU A 508 16.34 13.75 -27.22
CA LEU A 508 16.38 12.30 -26.99
C LEU A 508 15.00 11.75 -26.62
N PHE A 509 14.32 12.37 -25.66
CA PHE A 509 12.96 11.97 -25.26
C PHE A 509 11.95 12.11 -26.39
N ALA A 510 12.09 13.12 -27.26
CA ALA A 510 11.23 13.29 -28.42
C ALA A 510 11.46 12.19 -29.47
N ALA A 511 12.73 11.86 -29.71
CA ALA A 511 13.10 10.78 -30.61
C ALA A 511 12.63 9.40 -30.11
N GLU A 512 12.66 9.17 -28.79
CA GLU A 512 12.20 7.92 -28.16
C GLU A 512 10.69 7.89 -27.84
N ARG A 513 9.95 8.96 -28.16
CA ARG A 513 8.53 9.13 -27.81
C ARG A 513 8.24 8.92 -26.32
N ALA A 514 9.16 9.36 -25.46
CA ALA A 514 9.05 9.21 -24.02
C ALA A 514 7.84 9.98 -23.45
N PRO A 515 7.31 9.56 -22.28
CA PRO A 515 6.23 10.28 -21.61
C PRO A 515 6.58 11.74 -21.33
N TRP A 516 5.56 12.63 -21.39
CA TRP A 516 5.75 14.07 -21.14
C TRP A 516 6.34 14.37 -19.75
N THR A 517 6.12 13.48 -18.78
CA THR A 517 6.65 13.59 -17.41
C THR A 517 8.18 13.63 -17.38
N PHE A 518 8.86 12.92 -18.28
CA PHE A 518 10.32 12.86 -18.33
C PHE A 518 10.94 14.23 -18.68
N TYR A 519 10.29 14.98 -19.58
CA TYR A 519 10.67 16.34 -19.96
C TYR A 519 10.59 17.30 -18.77
N VAL A 520 9.55 17.13 -17.96
CA VAL A 520 9.37 17.90 -16.73
C VAL A 520 10.43 17.51 -15.70
N TYR A 521 10.66 16.21 -15.48
CA TYR A 521 11.64 15.74 -14.50
C TYR A 521 13.06 16.24 -14.76
N VAL A 522 13.52 16.29 -16.02
CA VAL A 522 14.87 16.78 -16.34
C VAL A 522 15.00 18.30 -16.24
N THR A 523 13.89 19.04 -16.29
CA THR A 523 13.89 20.52 -16.20
C THR A 523 14.31 21.00 -14.82
N PHE A 524 13.85 20.35 -13.74
CA PHE A 524 14.16 20.72 -12.36
C PHE A 524 15.66 20.64 -12.00
N PRO A 525 16.37 19.53 -12.21
CA PRO A 525 17.79 19.47 -11.94
C PRO A 525 18.57 20.49 -12.77
N CYS A 526 18.23 20.67 -14.05
CA CYS A 526 18.87 21.71 -14.88
C CYS A 526 18.70 23.11 -14.26
N TYR A 527 17.50 23.46 -13.82
CA TYR A 527 17.23 24.74 -13.18
C TYR A 527 17.96 24.89 -11.84
N PHE A 528 17.87 23.91 -10.94
CA PHE A 528 18.46 24.00 -9.60
C PHE A 528 19.98 24.08 -9.65
N TRP A 529 20.62 23.23 -10.45
CA TRP A 529 22.07 23.25 -10.61
C TRP A 529 22.55 24.50 -11.31
N GLN A 530 21.80 25.05 -12.28
CA GLN A 530 22.10 26.36 -12.87
C GLN A 530 22.10 27.46 -11.81
N GLN A 531 21.07 27.52 -10.96
CA GLN A 531 20.98 28.55 -9.91
C GLN A 531 22.09 28.39 -8.88
N PHE A 532 22.41 27.16 -8.46
CA PHE A 532 23.50 26.90 -7.52
C PHE A 532 24.87 27.19 -8.13
N ALA A 533 25.10 26.88 -9.40
CA ALA A 533 26.34 27.19 -10.09
C ALA A 533 26.59 28.70 -10.17
N LEU A 534 25.54 29.48 -10.45
CA LEU A 534 25.63 30.95 -10.58
C LEU A 534 25.75 31.68 -9.23
N ARG A 535 25.25 31.10 -8.13
CA ARG A 535 25.10 31.81 -6.85
C ARG A 535 25.82 31.16 -5.67
N GLY A 536 25.89 29.84 -5.63
CA GLY A 536 26.46 29.06 -4.52
C GLY A 536 27.92 28.67 -4.72
N VAL A 537 28.29 28.19 -5.91
CA VAL A 537 29.68 27.76 -6.21
C VAL A 537 30.73 28.84 -5.90
N PRO A 538 30.51 30.14 -6.21
CA PRO A 538 31.49 31.18 -5.86
C PRO A 538 31.76 31.30 -4.36
N ILE A 539 30.73 31.13 -3.52
CA ILE A 539 30.85 31.17 -2.05
C ILE A 539 31.73 30.01 -1.57
N VAL A 540 31.43 28.81 -2.06
CA VAL A 540 32.18 27.59 -1.73
C VAL A 540 33.65 27.76 -2.14
N VAL A 541 33.90 28.18 -3.39
CA VAL A 541 35.25 28.41 -3.91
C VAL A 541 36.00 29.47 -3.09
N GLN A 542 35.33 30.55 -2.67
CA GLN A 542 35.95 31.59 -1.82
C GLN A 542 36.33 31.04 -0.44
N GLN A 543 35.49 30.21 0.18
CA GLN A 543 35.82 29.55 1.45
C GLN A 543 37.02 28.60 1.32
N PHE A 544 37.09 27.80 0.24
CA PHE A 544 38.22 26.92 -0.04
C PHE A 544 39.52 27.65 -0.45
N LYS A 545 39.43 28.89 -0.95
CA LYS A 545 40.59 29.74 -1.30
C LYS A 545 41.21 30.46 -0.09
N SER A 546 40.52 30.55 1.05
CA SER A 546 41.10 31.10 2.28
C SER A 546 42.26 30.22 2.78
N LYS A 547 43.48 30.77 2.84
CA LYS A 547 44.72 30.00 3.12
C LYS A 547 44.86 29.53 4.57
N ASP A 548 44.19 30.17 5.53
CA ASP A 548 44.43 29.96 6.97
C ASP A 548 43.77 28.72 7.59
N ARG A 549 42.98 27.92 6.86
CA ARG A 549 42.17 26.86 7.48
C ARG A 549 42.09 25.52 6.74
N ARG A 550 42.80 25.30 5.64
CA ARG A 550 42.54 24.18 4.70
C ARG A 550 42.56 22.77 5.33
N GLY A 551 43.59 22.42 6.10
CA GLY A 551 43.71 21.07 6.70
C GLY A 551 42.64 20.77 7.76
N PRO A 552 42.56 21.57 8.86
CA PRO A 552 41.56 21.37 9.91
C PRO A 552 40.11 21.54 9.43
N PHE A 553 39.89 22.36 8.39
CA PHE A 553 38.57 22.56 7.79
C PHE A 553 38.10 21.35 6.99
N VAL A 554 38.94 20.79 6.11
CA VAL A 554 38.57 19.62 5.28
C VAL A 554 38.30 18.41 6.16
N ILE A 555 39.15 18.13 7.15
CA ILE A 555 38.93 17.02 8.10
C ILE A 555 37.63 17.22 8.87
N ARG A 556 37.35 18.46 9.32
CA ARG A 556 36.09 18.78 10.00
C ARG A 556 34.89 18.58 9.09
N VAL A 557 34.93 19.03 7.84
CA VAL A 557 33.84 18.84 6.87
C VAL A 557 33.60 17.36 6.60
N LEU A 558 34.67 16.57 6.37
CA LEU A 558 34.57 15.13 6.18
C LEU A 558 33.97 14.43 7.40
N LEU A 559 34.40 14.79 8.60
CA LEU A 559 33.85 14.23 9.84
C LEU A 559 32.38 14.58 10.02
N HIS A 560 31.96 15.80 9.71
CA HIS A 560 30.53 16.17 9.74
C HIS A 560 29.72 15.42 8.68
N LEU A 561 30.26 15.26 7.47
CA LEU A 561 29.60 14.49 6.41
C LEU A 561 29.38 13.03 6.83
N VAL A 562 30.40 12.40 7.43
CA VAL A 562 30.30 11.03 7.96
C VAL A 562 29.22 10.96 9.05
N ILE A 563 29.19 11.91 9.99
CA ILE A 563 28.15 11.95 11.03
C ILE A 563 26.75 12.09 10.40
N VAL A 564 26.58 12.98 9.43
CA VAL A 564 25.28 13.17 8.74
C VAL A 564 24.85 11.88 8.05
N VAL A 565 25.75 11.20 7.33
CA VAL A 565 25.44 9.93 6.67
C VAL A 565 25.05 8.86 7.70
N VAL A 566 25.80 8.73 8.80
CA VAL A 566 25.48 7.78 9.87
C VAL A 566 24.11 8.06 10.49
N VAL A 567 23.82 9.33 10.81
CA VAL A 567 22.53 9.72 11.39
C VAL A 567 21.39 9.42 10.42
N LEU A 568 21.54 9.77 9.14
CA LEU A 568 20.52 9.48 8.14
C LEU A 568 20.32 7.96 7.95
N GLN A 569 21.38 7.17 7.96
CA GLN A 569 21.28 5.70 7.92
C GLN A 569 20.56 5.14 9.15
N CYS A 570 20.84 5.68 10.35
CA CYS A 570 20.10 5.32 11.55
C CYS A 570 18.61 5.70 11.44
N MET A 571 18.28 6.86 10.86
CA MET A 571 16.89 7.27 10.60
C MET A 571 16.19 6.32 9.62
N VAL A 572 16.87 5.90 8.56
CA VAL A 572 16.36 4.91 7.59
C VAL A 572 16.12 3.56 8.28
N ALA A 573 17.08 3.06 9.03
CA ALA A 573 16.93 1.82 9.81
C ALA A 573 15.82 1.93 10.87
N ALA A 574 15.52 3.13 11.36
CA ALA A 574 14.45 3.35 12.33
C ALA A 574 13.04 3.24 11.74
N TYR A 575 12.89 3.20 10.41
CA TYR A 575 11.63 2.82 9.75
C TYR A 575 11.31 1.33 9.92
N THR A 576 12.33 0.46 9.94
CA THR A 576 12.14 -0.98 10.18
C THR A 576 12.23 -1.33 11.67
N HIS A 577 13.13 -0.68 12.41
CA HIS A 577 13.35 -0.91 13.84
C HIS A 577 13.05 0.35 14.66
N ARG A 578 11.79 0.54 15.03
CA ARG A 578 11.31 1.74 15.77
C ARG A 578 12.07 2.03 17.07
N SER A 579 12.67 1.01 17.72
CA SER A 579 13.48 1.18 18.93
C SER A 579 14.71 2.08 18.73
N LEU A 580 15.20 2.24 17.50
CA LEU A 580 16.27 3.18 17.17
C LEU A 580 15.86 4.64 17.43
N TRP A 581 14.58 5.00 17.25
CA TRP A 581 14.08 6.33 17.64
C TRP A 581 14.18 6.55 19.15
N SER A 582 13.92 5.52 19.96
CA SER A 582 14.06 5.60 21.42
C SER A 582 15.49 5.85 21.83
N ILE A 583 16.45 5.16 21.21
CA ILE A 583 17.88 5.40 21.42
C ILE A 583 18.22 6.85 21.04
N GLY A 584 17.75 7.33 19.90
CA GLY A 584 17.91 8.73 19.48
C GLY A 584 17.41 9.72 20.51
N PHE A 585 16.21 9.51 21.08
CA PHE A 585 15.68 10.36 22.15
C PHE A 585 16.49 10.31 23.44
N VAL A 586 17.06 9.15 23.81
CA VAL A 586 17.95 9.04 24.98
C VAL A 586 19.24 9.82 24.74
N VAL A 587 19.84 9.70 23.54
CA VAL A 587 21.04 10.45 23.15
C VAL A 587 20.77 11.96 23.18
N MET A 588 19.66 12.42 22.60
CA MET A 588 19.26 13.83 22.61
C MET A 588 18.89 14.35 24.02
N GLY A 589 18.28 13.50 24.85
CA GLY A 589 17.85 13.88 26.19
C GLY A 589 19.00 13.98 27.18
N ILE A 590 19.93 13.02 27.14
CA ILE A 590 21.01 12.88 28.12
C ILE A 590 22.34 13.35 27.54
N LEU A 591 22.85 12.67 26.51
CA LEU A 591 24.23 12.88 26.05
C LEU A 591 24.45 14.27 25.44
N TRP A 592 23.50 14.74 24.61
CA TRP A 592 23.65 16.01 23.89
C TRP A 592 23.75 17.23 24.82
N PRO A 593 22.91 17.41 25.85
CA PRO A 593 23.08 18.51 26.80
C PRO A 593 24.43 18.51 27.50
N TYR A 594 24.96 17.35 27.92
CA TYR A 594 26.25 17.28 28.59
C TYR A 594 27.44 17.49 27.64
N ALA A 595 27.32 17.03 26.39
CA ALA A 595 28.37 17.15 25.39
C ALA A 595 28.43 18.54 24.70
N SER A 596 27.28 19.21 24.55
CA SER A 596 27.17 20.40 23.68
C SER A 596 26.62 21.65 24.35
N TRP A 597 25.88 21.56 25.47
CA TRP A 597 25.36 22.78 26.10
C TRP A 597 26.43 23.48 26.94
N PRO A 598 26.49 24.83 26.92
CA PRO A 598 27.40 25.57 27.78
C PRO A 598 27.17 25.23 29.26
N SER A 599 28.26 25.10 30.02
CA SER A 599 28.22 24.72 31.45
C SER A 599 27.36 25.68 32.29
N HIS A 600 27.37 26.98 31.98
CA HIS A 600 26.57 27.99 32.68
C HIS A 600 25.06 27.82 32.48
N VAL A 601 24.60 27.39 31.30
CA VAL A 601 23.17 27.14 31.03
C VAL A 601 22.69 25.95 31.88
N ARG A 602 23.52 24.91 31.99
CA ARG A 602 23.22 23.72 32.80
C ARG A 602 23.13 24.05 34.29
N SER A 603 24.02 24.90 34.80
CA SER A 603 24.02 25.27 36.22
C SER A 603 22.96 26.31 36.59
N GLN A 604 22.66 27.26 35.71
CA GLN A 604 21.73 28.36 35.98
C GLN A 604 20.26 27.99 35.70
N HIS A 605 20.01 27.02 34.82
CA HIS A 605 18.66 26.60 34.43
C HIS A 605 18.41 25.09 34.61
N PRO A 606 18.58 24.53 35.83
CA PRO A 606 18.41 23.09 36.07
C PRO A 606 16.99 22.61 35.78
N ARG A 607 15.99 23.48 35.94
CA ARG A 607 14.58 23.17 35.60
C ARG A 607 14.39 22.95 34.10
N LEU A 608 15.10 23.70 33.25
CA LEU A 608 15.05 23.54 31.80
C LEU A 608 15.70 22.22 31.39
N LEU A 609 16.88 21.92 31.95
CA LEU A 609 17.59 20.66 31.71
C LEU A 609 16.74 19.45 32.12
N LEU A 610 16.16 19.47 33.33
CA LEU A 610 15.30 18.39 33.81
C LEU A 610 14.03 18.25 32.96
N SER A 611 13.43 19.37 32.53
CA SER A 611 12.26 19.34 31.65
C SER A 611 12.59 18.75 30.28
N TRP A 612 13.72 19.15 29.67
CA TRP A 612 14.21 18.59 28.42
C TRP A 612 14.46 17.09 28.51
N MET A 613 15.25 16.67 29.52
CA MET A 613 15.53 15.25 29.79
C MET A 613 14.25 14.45 29.96
N SER A 614 13.32 14.95 30.79
CA SER A 614 12.04 14.26 31.05
C SER A 614 11.21 14.16 29.78
N SER A 615 11.11 15.22 28.98
CA SER A 615 10.37 15.21 27.71
C SER A 615 10.96 14.21 26.71
N CYS A 616 12.29 14.16 26.56
CA CYS A 616 12.96 13.20 25.68
C CYS A 616 12.77 11.76 26.18
N LEU A 617 12.93 11.50 27.48
CA LEU A 617 12.77 10.16 28.05
C LEU A 617 11.32 9.65 27.95
N VAL A 618 10.33 10.49 28.26
CA VAL A 618 8.92 10.13 28.06
C VAL A 618 8.65 9.87 26.57
N THR A 619 9.20 10.71 25.67
CA THR A 619 9.03 10.50 24.23
C THR A 619 9.68 9.21 23.75
N SER A 620 10.79 8.78 24.38
CA SER A 620 11.50 7.54 24.04
C SER A 620 10.72 6.26 24.32
N ILE A 621 9.65 6.32 25.14
CA ILE A 621 8.79 5.16 25.41
C ILE A 621 7.91 4.84 24.20
N PHE A 622 7.42 5.85 23.48
CA PHE A 622 6.41 5.64 22.44
C PHE A 622 6.87 4.79 21.25
N PRO A 623 8.12 4.89 20.74
CA PRO A 623 8.58 4.00 19.68
C PRO A 623 8.65 2.53 20.12
N LEU A 624 8.69 2.23 21.43
CA LEU A 624 8.68 0.87 21.98
C LEU A 624 7.27 0.30 22.19
N LEU A 625 6.23 1.14 22.11
CA LEU A 625 4.85 0.68 22.24
C LEU A 625 4.41 -0.05 20.96
N SER A 626 3.53 -1.06 21.14
CA SER A 626 2.94 -1.85 20.06
C SER A 626 2.45 -0.97 18.91
N VAL A 627 2.75 -1.40 17.67
CA VAL A 627 2.15 -0.83 16.46
C VAL A 627 0.65 -1.15 16.49
N ASN A 628 0.29 -2.42 16.73
CA ASN A 628 -1.08 -2.90 16.75
C ASN A 628 -1.82 -2.38 17.99
N LYS A 629 -2.58 -1.30 17.80
CA LYS A 629 -3.40 -0.70 18.85
C LYS A 629 -4.77 -1.36 18.87
N ARG A 630 -5.28 -1.55 20.08
CA ARG A 630 -6.70 -1.79 20.32
C ARG A 630 -7.29 -0.52 20.90
N GLU A 631 -8.49 -0.19 20.46
CA GLU A 631 -9.23 0.92 21.03
C GLU A 631 -9.37 0.76 22.54
N ASP A 632 -8.96 1.78 23.28
CA ASP A 632 -8.93 1.78 24.74
C ASP A 632 -9.55 3.09 25.23
N LEU A 633 -10.84 3.00 25.57
CA LEU A 633 -11.62 4.15 26.01
C LEU A 633 -10.98 4.83 27.22
N TYR A 634 -10.39 4.07 28.15
CA TYR A 634 -9.76 4.64 29.33
C TYR A 634 -8.57 5.52 28.96
N MET A 635 -7.69 5.03 28.06
CA MET A 635 -6.55 5.81 27.58
C MET A 635 -6.97 7.06 26.79
N ILE A 636 -8.01 6.96 25.97
CA ILE A 636 -8.57 8.12 25.24
C ILE A 636 -9.07 9.17 26.25
N MET A 637 -9.81 8.75 27.28
CA MET A 637 -10.32 9.65 28.33
C MET A 637 -9.19 10.28 29.15
N CYS A 638 -8.17 9.49 29.53
CA CYS A 638 -6.97 10.00 30.20
C CYS A 638 -6.25 11.05 29.35
N GLY A 639 -6.13 10.82 28.05
CA GLY A 639 -5.55 11.79 27.13
C GLY A 639 -6.36 13.07 27.00
N GLY A 640 -7.70 12.98 26.92
CA GLY A 640 -8.58 14.16 26.98
C GLY A 640 -8.41 14.95 28.28
N ALA A 641 -8.35 14.25 29.42
CA ALA A 641 -8.08 14.87 30.72
C ALA A 641 -6.70 15.55 30.77
N MET A 642 -5.67 14.94 30.17
CA MET A 642 -4.33 15.54 30.06
C MET A 642 -4.31 16.82 29.22
N ILE A 643 -5.06 16.86 28.12
CA ILE A 643 -5.22 18.09 27.31
C ILE A 643 -5.82 19.20 28.20
N ILE A 644 -6.87 18.90 28.98
CA ILE A 644 -7.50 19.86 29.89
C ILE A 644 -6.54 20.31 31.00
N ILE A 645 -5.73 19.41 31.57
CA ILE A 645 -4.74 19.74 32.61
C ILE A 645 -3.65 20.66 32.06
N VAL A 646 -3.13 20.35 30.86
CA VAL A 646 -2.14 21.19 30.18
C VAL A 646 -2.74 22.55 29.82
N ALA A 647 -3.99 22.57 29.34
CA ALA A 647 -4.75 23.80 29.11
C ALA A 647 -4.78 24.66 30.36
N ALA A 648 -5.27 24.10 31.48
CA ALA A 648 -5.41 24.82 32.74
C ALA A 648 -4.05 25.34 33.28
N GLY A 649 -2.98 24.56 33.13
CA GLY A 649 -1.62 24.97 33.51
C GLY A 649 -1.08 26.11 32.65
N CYS A 650 -1.26 26.02 31.33
CA CYS A 650 -0.83 27.03 30.38
C CYS A 650 -1.66 28.32 30.48
N THR A 651 -2.97 28.22 30.66
CA THR A 651 -3.89 29.34 30.92
C THR A 651 -3.49 30.13 32.17
N ARG A 652 -3.12 29.44 33.26
CA ARG A 652 -2.63 30.10 34.49
C ARG A 652 -1.34 30.88 34.27
N LEU A 653 -0.50 30.46 33.34
CA LEU A 653 0.77 31.12 33.02
C LEU A 653 0.62 32.24 31.97
N ALA A 654 -0.26 32.05 30.98
CA ALA A 654 -0.41 32.92 29.81
C ALA A 654 -1.53 33.98 29.95
N LEU A 655 -2.56 33.74 30.77
CA LEU A 655 -3.71 34.65 30.95
C LEU A 655 -3.69 35.44 32.26
N ASN A 656 -2.57 35.46 33.00
CA ASN A 656 -2.39 36.41 34.11
C ASN A 656 -2.42 37.84 33.55
N GLY A 657 -3.53 38.55 33.80
CA GLY A 657 -3.79 39.89 33.26
C GLY A 657 -4.55 39.96 31.92
N ALA A 658 -5.03 38.84 31.36
CA ALA A 658 -5.71 38.85 30.06
C ALA A 658 -7.18 39.33 30.10
N PRO A 659 -7.72 39.86 28.98
CA PRO A 659 -9.11 40.32 28.89
C PRO A 659 -10.14 39.22 29.18
N LYS A 660 -11.31 39.59 29.73
CA LYS A 660 -12.41 38.64 30.03
C LYS A 660 -12.82 37.79 28.81
N ALA A 661 -12.79 38.38 27.61
CA ALA A 661 -13.13 37.68 26.37
C ALA A 661 -12.15 36.54 26.03
N ALA A 662 -10.85 36.69 26.32
CA ALA A 662 -9.86 35.64 26.10
C ALA A 662 -10.04 34.47 27.08
N LYS A 663 -10.35 34.77 28.35
CA LYS A 663 -10.68 33.74 29.36
C LYS A 663 -11.96 32.97 29.00
N LEU A 664 -12.99 33.66 28.53
CA LEU A 664 -14.24 33.03 28.10
C LEU A 664 -14.02 32.12 26.88
N SER A 665 -13.22 32.58 25.91
CA SER A 665 -12.82 31.80 24.73
C SER A 665 -12.16 30.47 25.10
N GLU A 666 -11.24 30.47 26.07
CA GLU A 666 -10.58 29.23 26.52
C GLU A 666 -11.53 28.29 27.27
N ILE A 667 -12.41 28.83 28.13
CA ILE A 667 -13.43 28.03 28.83
C ILE A 667 -14.35 27.33 27.81
N THR A 668 -14.80 28.05 26.77
CA THR A 668 -15.62 27.47 25.70
C THR A 668 -14.90 26.31 24.99
N GLN A 669 -13.62 26.45 24.70
CA GLN A 669 -12.85 25.37 24.05
C GLN A 669 -12.64 24.15 24.97
N VAL A 670 -12.46 24.36 26.28
CA VAL A 670 -12.42 23.26 27.26
C VAL A 670 -13.78 22.54 27.34
N LEU A 671 -14.89 23.27 27.27
CA LEU A 671 -16.23 22.66 27.21
C LEU A 671 -16.42 21.84 25.93
N PHE A 672 -15.88 22.28 24.79
CA PHE A 672 -15.90 21.46 23.57
C PHE A 672 -15.15 20.15 23.74
N ILE A 673 -14.00 20.15 24.41
CA ILE A 673 -13.24 18.92 24.71
C ILE A 673 -14.05 17.98 25.61
N LEU A 674 -14.70 18.49 26.66
CA LEU A 674 -15.55 17.68 27.54
C LEU A 674 -16.75 17.07 26.81
N LEU A 675 -17.39 17.85 25.94
CA LEU A 675 -18.49 17.37 25.11
C LEU A 675 -18.00 16.29 24.13
N ALA A 676 -16.85 16.51 23.49
CA ALA A 676 -16.22 15.53 22.60
C ALA A 676 -15.86 14.23 23.34
N MET A 677 -15.36 14.30 24.58
CA MET A 677 -15.10 13.12 25.41
C MET A 677 -16.39 12.33 25.69
N THR A 678 -17.49 13.02 25.98
CA THR A 678 -18.80 12.39 26.25
C THR A 678 -19.36 11.71 25.01
N ILE A 679 -19.36 12.40 23.87
CA ILE A 679 -19.81 11.85 22.58
C ILE A 679 -18.95 10.63 22.22
N THR A 680 -17.62 10.75 22.35
CA THR A 680 -16.70 9.64 22.06
C THR A 680 -16.96 8.44 22.96
N ALA A 681 -17.15 8.64 24.27
CA ALA A 681 -17.46 7.55 25.18
C ALA A 681 -18.80 6.87 24.86
N SER A 682 -19.81 7.63 24.46
CA SER A 682 -21.11 7.11 24.01
C SER A 682 -20.97 6.30 22.72
N SER A 683 -20.31 6.85 21.69
CA SER A 683 -20.07 6.17 20.41
C SER A 683 -19.26 4.90 20.59
N VAL A 684 -18.15 4.95 21.34
CA VAL A 684 -17.29 3.79 21.61
C VAL A 684 -18.08 2.69 22.29
N LYS A 685 -18.87 3.00 23.33
CA LYS A 685 -19.69 1.99 24.00
C LYS A 685 -20.76 1.39 23.07
N SER A 686 -21.41 2.21 22.24
CA SER A 686 -22.42 1.76 21.28
C SER A 686 -21.83 0.83 20.23
N LEU A 687 -20.68 1.20 19.67
CA LEU A 687 -19.95 0.42 18.67
C LEU A 687 -19.41 -0.89 19.27
N GLN A 688 -18.80 -0.84 20.46
CA GLN A 688 -18.34 -2.03 21.18
C GLN A 688 -19.50 -2.96 21.60
N ALA A 689 -20.68 -2.38 21.88
CA ALA A 689 -21.91 -3.13 22.14
C ALA A 689 -22.65 -3.56 20.87
N LYS A 690 -22.13 -3.25 19.68
CA LYS A 690 -22.66 -3.62 18.36
C LYS A 690 -24.08 -3.11 18.08
N GLN A 691 -24.39 -1.93 18.60
CA GLN A 691 -25.68 -1.27 18.38
C GLN A 691 -25.65 -0.30 17.19
N GLY A 692 -24.55 -0.31 16.42
CA GLY A 692 -24.26 0.70 15.40
C GLY A 692 -23.95 2.08 16.02
N LEU A 693 -23.82 3.09 15.15
CA LEU A 693 -23.65 4.48 15.56
C LEU A 693 -25.01 5.20 15.50
N SER A 694 -25.47 5.75 16.62
CA SER A 694 -26.71 6.53 16.62
C SER A 694 -26.56 7.83 15.82
N ILE A 695 -27.61 8.22 15.10
CA ILE A 695 -27.66 9.47 14.31
C ILE A 695 -27.37 10.70 15.19
N ILE A 696 -27.78 10.66 16.47
CA ILE A 696 -27.52 11.73 17.44
C ILE A 696 -26.02 11.85 17.71
N ASN A 697 -25.34 10.72 17.99
CA ASN A 697 -23.90 10.72 18.23
C ASN A 697 -23.14 11.15 16.97
N GLN A 698 -23.54 10.65 15.80
CA GLN A 698 -22.92 10.99 14.52
C GLN A 698 -23.03 12.49 14.21
N SER A 699 -24.24 13.04 14.29
CA SER A 699 -24.49 14.47 14.01
C SER A 699 -23.79 15.37 15.03
N SER A 700 -23.79 14.98 16.31
CA SER A 700 -23.11 15.72 17.38
C SER A 700 -21.59 15.70 17.22
N ALA A 701 -21.03 14.57 16.80
CA ALA A 701 -19.59 14.41 16.56
C ALA A 701 -19.12 15.28 15.39
N TRP A 702 -19.86 15.30 14.27
CA TRP A 702 -19.56 16.19 13.14
C TRP A 702 -19.67 17.66 13.50
N LEU A 703 -20.75 18.04 14.20
CA LEU A 703 -20.98 19.42 14.60
C LEU A 703 -19.87 19.92 15.53
N ILE A 704 -19.52 19.15 16.57
CA ILE A 704 -18.49 19.57 17.52
C ILE A 704 -17.11 19.63 16.87
N LEU A 705 -16.79 18.70 15.96
CA LEU A 705 -15.54 18.69 15.20
C LEU A 705 -15.38 19.96 14.36
N ALA A 706 -16.42 20.32 13.59
CA ALA A 706 -16.42 21.50 12.73
C ALA A 706 -16.35 22.80 13.54
N VAL A 707 -17.22 22.93 14.57
CA VAL A 707 -17.31 24.15 15.38
C VAL A 707 -16.02 24.39 16.17
N SER A 708 -15.47 23.37 16.82
CA SER A 708 -14.24 23.50 17.62
C SER A 708 -13.01 23.84 16.78
N SER A 709 -12.87 23.21 15.60
CA SER A 709 -11.76 23.47 14.67
C SER A 709 -11.80 24.88 14.07
N ALA A 710 -13.01 25.39 13.79
CA ALA A 710 -13.18 26.74 13.25
C ALA A 710 -13.08 27.84 14.33
N PHE A 711 -13.33 27.50 15.59
CA PHE A 711 -13.43 28.46 16.70
C PHE A 711 -12.20 29.37 16.88
N PRO A 712 -10.93 28.88 16.82
CA PRO A 712 -9.76 29.75 16.94
C PRO A 712 -9.67 30.83 15.84
N PHE A 713 -10.27 30.58 14.67
CA PHE A 713 -10.21 31.49 13.53
C PHE A 713 -11.38 32.49 13.52
N ILE A 714 -12.54 32.10 14.05
CA ILE A 714 -13.76 32.92 14.04
C ILE A 714 -13.91 33.74 15.33
N SER A 715 -13.34 33.27 16.44
CA SER A 715 -13.42 33.97 17.73
C SER A 715 -12.80 35.37 17.64
N LYS A 716 -13.59 36.38 18.01
CA LYS A 716 -13.14 37.79 18.10
C LYS A 716 -12.28 38.07 19.34
N ALA A 717 -11.93 37.05 20.12
CA ALA A 717 -11.10 37.19 21.30
C ALA A 717 -9.69 37.67 20.91
N GLN A 718 -9.31 38.85 21.37
CA GLN A 718 -7.95 39.36 21.19
C GLN A 718 -6.99 38.59 22.11
N HIS A 719 -6.04 37.88 21.50
CA HIS A 719 -4.98 37.17 22.22
C HIS A 719 -3.81 38.14 22.46
N SER A 720 -3.51 38.42 23.73
CA SER A 720 -2.48 39.39 24.13
C SER A 720 -1.05 38.90 23.93
N THR A 721 -0.85 37.58 23.70
CA THR A 721 0.47 36.99 23.49
C THR A 721 0.42 35.91 22.40
N PRO A 722 1.52 35.70 21.66
CA PRO A 722 1.69 34.57 20.75
C PRO A 722 1.39 33.22 21.41
N THR A 723 1.80 33.06 22.67
CA THR A 723 1.60 31.86 23.47
C THR A 723 0.11 31.58 23.70
N SER A 724 -0.71 32.59 24.01
CA SER A 724 -2.16 32.38 24.17
C SER A 724 -2.87 32.08 22.85
N ARG A 725 -2.34 32.54 21.71
CA ARG A 725 -2.82 32.15 20.38
C ARG A 725 -2.51 30.69 20.06
N ILE A 726 -1.29 30.23 20.37
CA ILE A 726 -0.89 28.82 20.20
C ILE A 726 -1.74 27.90 21.10
N ILE A 727 -2.00 28.30 22.35
CA ILE A 727 -2.87 27.54 23.27
C ILE A 727 -4.30 27.45 22.70
N SER A 728 -4.85 28.54 22.16
CA SER A 728 -6.17 28.54 21.50
C SER A 728 -6.21 27.61 20.29
N LEU A 729 -5.16 27.56 19.47
CA LEU A 729 -5.08 26.59 18.38
C LEU A 729 -4.99 25.15 18.90
N PHE A 730 -4.16 24.89 19.90
CA PHE A 730 -4.03 23.58 20.54
C PHE A 730 -5.35 23.07 21.12
N LEU A 731 -6.13 23.93 21.77
CA LEU A 731 -7.42 23.56 22.36
C LEU A 731 -8.53 23.40 21.32
N GLY A 732 -8.57 24.25 20.29
CA GLY A 732 -9.51 24.11 19.17
C GLY A 732 -9.34 22.77 18.46
N PHE A 733 -8.10 22.38 18.16
CA PHE A 733 -7.81 21.06 17.58
C PHE A 733 -7.84 19.91 18.58
N GLY A 734 -7.89 20.20 19.90
CA GLY A 734 -8.01 19.23 20.99
C GLY A 734 -9.20 18.27 20.83
N VAL A 735 -10.31 18.75 20.27
CA VAL A 735 -11.49 17.94 19.95
C VAL A 735 -11.20 16.89 18.89
N CYS A 736 -10.47 17.25 17.83
CA CYS A 736 -10.03 16.31 16.80
C CYS A 736 -9.18 15.20 17.42
N PHE A 737 -8.30 15.54 18.38
CA PHE A 737 -7.50 14.54 19.08
C PHE A 737 -8.37 13.55 19.85
N VAL A 738 -9.41 13.99 20.56
CA VAL A 738 -10.27 13.08 21.35
C VAL A 738 -11.10 12.17 20.44
N ILE A 739 -11.81 12.74 19.46
CA ILE A 739 -12.72 11.98 18.59
C ILE A 739 -11.96 10.96 17.74
N LEU A 740 -10.73 11.29 17.32
CA LEU A 740 -9.97 10.50 16.35
C LEU A 740 -8.78 9.75 16.98
N SER A 741 -8.78 9.55 18.30
CA SER A 741 -7.78 8.73 19.00
C SER A 741 -8.27 7.31 19.26
N ILE A 742 -7.31 6.38 19.31
CA ILE A 742 -7.53 4.96 19.60
C ILE A 742 -7.06 4.64 21.01
N LYS A 743 -5.90 5.19 21.41
CA LYS A 743 -5.26 4.84 22.68
C LYS A 743 -4.45 6.01 23.27
N VAL A 744 -3.14 6.06 23.01
CA VAL A 744 -2.19 6.96 23.70
C VAL A 744 -1.86 8.25 22.94
N GLU A 745 -2.42 8.47 21.75
CA GLU A 745 -2.02 9.56 20.84
C GLU A 745 -2.19 10.94 21.48
N THR A 746 -3.30 11.13 22.19
CA THR A 746 -3.63 12.33 22.98
C THR A 746 -2.62 12.61 24.09
N ILE A 747 -2.05 11.58 24.71
CA ILE A 747 -1.03 11.71 25.75
C ILE A 747 0.29 12.20 25.15
N VAL A 748 0.72 11.63 24.02
CA VAL A 748 1.94 12.07 23.30
C VAL A 748 1.88 13.57 23.02
N GLN A 749 0.76 14.06 22.48
CA GLN A 749 0.64 15.47 22.12
C GLN A 749 0.70 16.40 23.34
N SER A 750 0.05 16.02 24.43
CA SER A 750 0.03 16.83 25.66
C SER A 750 1.44 17.06 26.24
N THR A 751 2.35 16.10 26.09
CA THR A 751 3.75 16.23 26.53
C THR A 751 4.55 17.22 25.67
N ARG A 752 4.22 17.33 24.36
CA ARG A 752 4.85 18.26 23.42
C ARG A 752 4.37 19.71 23.64
N ALA A 753 3.07 19.91 23.86
CA ALA A 753 2.47 21.22 24.10
C ALA A 753 3.04 21.91 25.36
N ARG A 754 3.35 21.14 26.41
CA ARG A 754 3.94 21.65 27.66
C ARG A 754 5.36 22.21 27.48
N ALA A 755 6.13 21.71 26.51
CA ALA A 755 7.46 22.22 26.19
C ALA A 755 7.40 23.55 25.39
N ALA A 756 6.33 23.76 24.60
CA ALA A 756 6.16 24.94 23.76
C ALA A 756 5.66 26.18 24.53
N SER A 757 4.91 25.99 25.63
CA SER A 757 4.26 27.10 26.37
C SER A 757 5.21 27.99 27.18
N GLN A 758 6.51 27.69 27.23
CA GLN A 758 7.51 28.46 27.97
C GLN A 758 8.15 29.63 27.20
N ASN A 759 7.74 29.93 25.95
CA ASN A 759 8.42 30.93 25.13
C ASN A 759 7.49 31.95 24.45
N GLN A 760 7.82 33.24 24.63
CA GLN A 760 7.13 34.41 24.06
C GLN A 760 7.87 34.94 22.81
N GLY A 761 7.14 35.32 21.75
CA GLY A 761 7.62 36.28 20.75
C GLY A 761 7.54 35.89 19.27
N TYR A 762 6.35 35.60 18.72
CA TYR A 762 6.17 35.49 17.27
C TYR A 762 4.77 35.87 16.77
N GLU A 763 4.65 36.63 15.67
CA GLU A 763 3.38 36.94 15.00
C GLU A 763 3.15 36.03 13.77
N PHE A 764 1.95 35.50 13.64
CA PHE A 764 1.59 34.49 12.65
C PHE A 764 1.20 35.13 11.30
N HIS A 765 1.76 34.64 10.19
CA HIS A 765 1.44 35.08 8.82
C HIS A 765 0.69 33.99 8.02
N THR A 766 -0.07 34.42 7.00
CA THR A 766 -0.87 33.56 6.10
C THR A 766 -0.04 32.53 5.31
N ASP A 767 1.26 32.79 5.11
CA ASP A 767 2.17 31.86 4.44
C ASP A 767 2.42 30.56 5.24
N HIS A 768 2.10 30.52 6.54
CA HIS A 768 2.19 29.31 7.36
C HIS A 768 1.11 28.27 7.04
N ILE A 769 -0.04 28.70 6.53
CA ILE A 769 -1.16 27.81 6.17
C ILE A 769 -0.80 26.99 4.91
N ARG A 770 0.03 27.53 4.02
CA ARG A 770 0.46 26.88 2.76
C ARG A 770 1.36 25.66 2.99
N ILE A 771 2.01 25.58 4.15
CA ILE A 771 2.96 24.52 4.52
C ILE A 771 2.24 23.35 5.23
N THR A 772 1.09 23.61 5.85
CA THR A 772 0.21 22.58 6.44
C THR A 772 -0.29 21.56 5.41
N LEU A 773 -0.30 21.92 4.12
CA LEU A 773 -0.68 21.03 3.02
C LEU A 773 0.45 20.05 2.58
N PHE A 774 1.64 20.12 3.17
CA PHE A 774 2.84 19.44 2.67
C PHE A 774 3.20 18.10 3.37
N LEU A 775 2.72 17.83 4.60
CA LEU A 775 3.13 16.63 5.35
C LEU A 775 1.98 15.63 5.46
N VAL A 776 1.92 14.69 4.54
CA VAL A 776 0.94 13.60 4.52
C VAL A 776 1.67 12.26 4.54
N PHE A 777 1.02 11.25 5.13
CA PHE A 777 1.33 9.79 5.14
C PHE A 777 2.06 9.23 6.37
N SER A 778 1.28 8.68 7.30
CA SER A 778 1.71 7.59 8.21
C SER A 778 0.50 6.92 8.90
N SER A 779 0.45 5.58 8.87
CA SER A 779 -0.39 4.59 9.57
C SER A 779 -1.87 4.94 9.84
N PHE A 780 -2.77 4.21 9.19
CA PHE A 780 -4.22 4.39 9.25
C PHE A 780 -4.90 3.35 10.15
N TYR A 781 -5.90 3.79 10.90
CA TYR A 781 -6.88 2.93 11.56
C TYR A 781 -8.26 3.50 11.28
N LEU A 782 -9.19 2.64 10.84
CA LEU A 782 -10.55 3.05 10.51
C LEU A 782 -11.45 3.19 11.75
N GLU A 783 -11.08 2.55 12.86
CA GLU A 783 -11.88 2.49 14.10
C GLU A 783 -12.30 3.88 14.63
N PRO A 784 -11.42 4.91 14.66
CA PRO A 784 -11.85 6.26 15.08
C PRO A 784 -12.74 6.96 14.05
N VAL A 785 -12.63 6.59 12.77
CA VAL A 785 -13.39 7.17 11.67
C VAL A 785 -14.84 6.68 11.69
N TYR A 786 -15.08 5.43 12.08
CA TYR A 786 -16.43 4.87 12.25
C TYR A 786 -17.30 5.62 13.28
N ARG A 787 -16.69 6.44 14.15
CA ARG A 787 -17.43 7.34 15.07
C ARG A 787 -18.07 8.55 14.37
N LEU A 788 -17.74 8.77 13.09
CA LEU A 788 -18.22 9.85 12.23
C LEU A 788 -18.89 9.33 10.95
N VAL A 789 -18.31 8.30 10.35
CA VAL A 789 -18.72 7.75 9.05
C VAL A 789 -18.77 6.23 9.16
N PRO A 790 -19.96 5.64 9.43
CA PRO A 790 -20.09 4.19 9.60
C PRO A 790 -20.11 3.42 8.26
N ILE A 791 -20.57 4.07 7.18
CA ILE A 791 -20.61 3.50 5.82
C ILE A 791 -19.30 3.84 5.11
N PHE A 792 -18.65 2.88 4.46
CA PHE A 792 -17.38 3.12 3.79
C PHE A 792 -17.50 4.23 2.74
N ASN A 793 -16.68 5.27 2.89
CA ASN A 793 -16.57 6.35 1.91
C ASN A 793 -15.09 6.73 1.78
N PRO A 794 -14.37 6.23 0.76
CA PRO A 794 -12.91 6.31 0.72
C PRO A 794 -12.42 7.77 0.69
N PHE A 795 -13.11 8.66 -0.02
CA PHE A 795 -12.72 10.07 -0.12
C PHE A 795 -12.95 10.82 1.19
N LEU A 796 -14.10 10.63 1.83
CA LEU A 796 -14.41 11.28 3.10
C LEU A 796 -13.54 10.73 4.24
N MET A 797 -13.33 9.41 4.29
CA MET A 797 -12.47 8.77 5.26
C MET A 797 -11.00 9.17 5.04
N ALA A 798 -10.52 9.19 3.80
CA ALA A 798 -9.18 9.70 3.48
C ALA A 798 -9.03 11.18 3.83
N ALA A 799 -10.04 12.02 3.54
CA ALA A 799 -10.03 13.42 3.93
C ALA A 799 -9.96 13.58 5.46
N LEU A 800 -10.73 12.80 6.22
CA LEU A 800 -10.66 12.78 7.69
C LEU A 800 -9.29 12.31 8.18
N LEU A 801 -8.71 11.28 7.58
CA LEU A 801 -7.37 10.76 7.92
C LEU A 801 -6.26 11.75 7.59
N VAL A 802 -6.39 12.47 6.47
CA VAL A 802 -5.49 13.55 6.05
C VAL A 802 -5.65 14.77 6.97
N ASP A 803 -6.88 15.15 7.34
CA ASP A 803 -7.16 16.22 8.31
C ASP A 803 -6.60 15.88 9.71
N ILE A 804 -6.69 14.62 10.15
CA ILE A 804 -6.03 14.13 11.37
C ILE A 804 -4.54 14.43 11.30
N GLN A 805 -3.86 14.11 10.21
CA GLN A 805 -2.41 14.28 10.13
C GLN A 805 -1.99 15.75 9.95
N ASN A 806 -2.73 16.48 9.11
CA ASN A 806 -2.46 17.87 8.77
C ASN A 806 -2.60 18.80 9.99
N CYS A 807 -3.62 18.58 10.82
CA CYS A 807 -3.87 19.42 11.99
C CYS A 807 -3.02 19.02 13.21
N ARG A 808 -2.69 17.74 13.39
CA ARG A 808 -2.04 17.21 14.62
C ARG A 808 -0.59 17.68 14.85
N SER A 809 0.23 17.77 13.80
CA SER A 809 1.70 17.94 13.96
C SER A 809 2.25 19.18 13.29
N ILE A 810 1.59 19.68 12.24
CA ILE A 810 2.19 20.67 11.34
C ILE A 810 2.01 22.09 11.89
N CYS A 811 0.82 22.42 12.41
CA CYS A 811 0.56 23.72 13.02
C CYS A 811 1.50 23.99 14.23
N ASP A 812 1.78 22.97 15.04
CA ASP A 812 2.68 23.06 16.19
C ASP A 812 4.15 23.16 15.75
N LEU A 813 4.57 22.34 14.77
CA LEU A 813 5.93 22.35 14.22
C LEU A 813 6.26 23.69 13.53
N ILE A 814 5.33 24.23 12.73
CA ILE A 814 5.50 25.52 12.06
C ILE A 814 5.56 26.65 13.07
N SER A 815 4.66 26.68 14.05
CA SER A 815 4.66 27.71 15.09
C SER A 815 5.97 27.68 15.90
N PHE A 816 6.49 26.48 16.18
CA PHE A 816 7.76 26.29 16.85
C PHE A 816 8.95 26.77 16.00
N PHE A 817 9.07 26.31 14.75
CA PHE A 817 10.16 26.72 13.86
C PHE A 817 10.12 28.21 13.52
N ALA A 818 8.94 28.80 13.36
CA ALA A 818 8.79 30.22 13.10
C ALA A 818 9.25 31.06 14.29
N THR A 819 8.87 30.67 15.51
CA THR A 819 9.34 31.29 16.76
C THR A 819 10.85 31.14 16.92
N LEU A 820 11.39 29.96 16.64
CA LEU A 820 12.83 29.67 16.76
C LEU A 820 13.65 30.44 15.72
N ASN A 821 13.20 30.53 14.47
CA ASN A 821 13.82 31.35 13.43
C ASN A 821 13.90 32.82 13.86
N ALA A 822 12.79 33.37 14.37
CA ALA A 822 12.73 34.75 14.82
C ALA A 822 13.71 35.03 15.97
N ARG A 823 13.79 34.12 16.96
CA ARG A 823 14.70 34.25 18.11
C ARG A 823 16.18 34.07 17.76
N LEU A 824 16.49 33.22 16.79
CA LEU A 824 17.86 32.99 16.34
C LEU A 824 18.31 34.02 15.30
N HIS A 825 17.48 35.02 14.98
CA HIS A 825 17.73 36.01 13.93
C HIS A 825 18.05 35.36 12.56
N LEU A 826 17.46 34.19 12.30
CA LEU A 826 17.59 33.49 11.04
C LEU A 826 16.60 34.06 10.02
N PRO A 827 16.92 33.98 8.71
CA PRO A 827 15.93 34.29 7.68
C PRO A 827 14.65 33.47 7.90
N PRO A 828 13.46 34.05 7.61
CA PRO A 828 12.20 33.32 7.73
C PRO A 828 12.28 31.95 7.05
N PHE A 829 11.73 30.92 7.69
CA PHE A 829 11.64 29.54 7.18
C PHE A 829 12.97 28.76 7.06
N SER A 830 14.10 29.29 7.49
CA SER A 830 15.40 28.62 7.35
C SER A 830 15.44 27.24 8.03
N LEU A 831 15.00 27.13 9.28
CA LEU A 831 14.98 25.85 9.99
C LEU A 831 14.00 24.83 9.39
N PHE A 832 12.87 25.29 8.85
CA PHE A 832 11.93 24.43 8.14
C PHE A 832 12.56 23.88 6.87
N LEU A 833 13.28 24.72 6.11
CA LEU A 833 14.00 24.31 4.90
C LEU A 833 15.08 23.26 5.21
N VAL A 834 15.80 23.42 6.32
CA VAL A 834 16.78 22.41 6.79
C VAL A 834 16.07 21.09 7.09
N ALA A 835 14.99 21.12 7.88
CA ALA A 835 14.23 19.92 8.22
C ALA A 835 13.68 19.23 6.97
N LEU A 836 13.20 20.00 5.99
CA LEU A 836 12.74 19.49 4.70
C LEU A 836 13.87 18.78 3.95
N THR A 837 15.03 19.43 3.77
CA THR A 837 16.17 18.81 3.07
C THR A 837 16.72 17.56 3.77
N LEU A 838 16.66 17.49 5.11
CA LEU A 838 17.04 16.29 5.86
C LEU A 838 16.03 15.16 5.65
N THR A 839 14.74 15.50 5.58
CA THR A 839 13.67 14.54 5.28
C THR A 839 13.81 14.01 3.85
N ASP A 840 14.12 14.88 2.89
CA ASP A 840 14.41 14.50 1.50
C ASP A 840 15.63 13.57 1.41
N GLY A 841 16.69 13.86 2.17
CA GLY A 841 17.88 13.00 2.26
C GLY A 841 17.59 11.62 2.88
N ALA A 842 16.72 11.56 3.90
CA ALA A 842 16.28 10.30 4.48
C ALA A 842 15.41 9.49 3.50
N LEU A 843 14.48 10.14 2.80
CA LEU A 843 13.65 9.51 1.76
C LEU A 843 14.50 8.98 0.60
N PHE A 844 15.52 9.73 0.20
CA PHE A 844 16.51 9.30 -0.80
C PHE A 844 17.24 8.01 -0.37
N LEU A 845 17.77 7.97 0.85
CA LEU A 845 18.46 6.78 1.32
C LEU A 845 17.50 5.59 1.47
N LEU A 846 16.28 5.84 1.93
CA LEU A 846 15.24 4.81 2.01
C LEU A 846 14.95 4.22 0.61
N THR A 847 14.72 5.05 -0.40
CA THR A 847 14.47 4.60 -1.79
C THR A 847 15.68 3.93 -2.45
N CYS A 848 16.91 4.28 -2.05
CA CYS A 848 18.12 3.57 -2.48
C CYS A 848 18.31 2.21 -1.78
N THR A 849 17.76 2.03 -0.58
CA THR A 849 17.94 0.81 0.21
C THR A 849 16.82 -0.20 -0.03
N ILE A 850 15.61 0.26 -0.35
CA ILE A 850 14.41 -0.58 -0.62
C ILE A 850 14.49 -1.35 -1.96
N THR A 851 15.52 -1.15 -2.79
CA THR A 851 15.63 -1.77 -4.12
C THR A 851 15.75 -3.30 -4.17
N ASN A 852 15.66 -3.99 -3.03
CA ASN A 852 15.72 -5.46 -2.93
C ASN A 852 14.40 -6.11 -2.49
N ILE A 853 13.26 -5.41 -2.58
CA ILE A 853 11.93 -6.00 -2.38
C ILE A 853 11.26 -6.20 -3.75
#